data_AF-A0A1F3A710-F1
#
_entry.id   AF-A0A1F3A710-F1
#
_cell.length_a   1.000
_cell.length_b   1.000
_cell.length_c   1.000
_cell.angle_alpha   90.00
_cell.angle_beta   90.00
_cell.angle_gamma   90.00
#
_symmetry.space_group_name_H-M   'P 1'
#
loop_
_entity.id
_entity.type
_entity.pdbx_description
1 polymer ?
#
loop_
_entity_poly.entity_id
_entity_poly.type
_entity_poly.pdbx_seq_one_letter_code
_entity_poly.pdbx_strand_id
1 'polypeptide(L)'
;MSEAGSILKPGAVGERLGAALAAEKSGQTFGAAGVALKKLLAESRRALLEHYARGDVIVARLSQTMDAALAAIAAPQLDALPAKAKIALVATGGYGRGQLAPLSDIDLLILHSGVSEDALKTFVNAVLYPLWDAGLTVGQGVHTPSSAIALASADMTAMTSYLDARLVAGDMKLFKDFQSKFEMLRWRTKSKFVKAKKKEQEGRHDNSNQSRYLSEPDLKEGKGGLRDIHVIGWIYRALYGRPLGDAPKRGAIFRPEDAESLRKAERFLLSLRVHLHDLRGRADERLTFDIQPQLAERLGYAGRADMTAAERMMKHYFVTAVEIGRLTRIFWARLEEENAKLLDRAPAPLPKALSTDEAGAKINLRIKNGRLDFASAAAAAKNPVDLFRYFRAFAKRPEIDFHPDALDLISKNSTAITSEVRRDPVVAQLFVASIATAKDPVKMLRVMSETGLLGKYVPSFGQITGRIEYGLFRRYSLDEHVFQSIGILNRIRIGLEKDLHPISTEILAGAERLAPFYLAVLLHQSGWSLKERSEENAEALIGRVARRLGESDADAGDIAWCAARPLHMVGVAHRRNLGEAKVIADFAAEVGTRARLRMLLVLTICHLRAVSADAWDDWTRKQITALYSGADAFLAGGDAALADWMEERASKTRKEADAALSDWPKSERAAFMNRLSDASLAMIDPETFSRAAELARSAERCGVAASIAEEDVEAIVYADDRTGLLADLAGAIAGAGGNVRNVHALTLDDGKIIDVFAIRPPDGAAGEALANFVRTLHAALLAAAREKPVEPPALGRRIGDRRAIFSVPPVVRLAPEASDTALVVEAEGRDRPGLLYNLTSALAELGVQINSAHIATYGERAVDAFYLQTAEGEKIDDRRLQQAIERRLLATLGDGVKTPPKAAS
;
A
#
# COMPACT_ATOMS: atom_id res chain seq x y z
N MET A 1 21.48 -39.92 0.72
CA MET A 1 22.62 -39.92 1.66
C MET A 1 23.89 -39.73 0.83
N SER A 2 24.50 -38.55 0.91
CA SER A 2 25.89 -38.29 0.53
C SER A 2 26.29 -36.98 1.22
N GLU A 3 27.16 -37.11 2.23
CA GLU A 3 27.89 -36.10 3.01
C GLU A 3 27.55 -34.61 2.81
N ALA A 4 26.44 -34.13 3.40
CA ALA A 4 26.06 -32.71 3.43
C ALA A 4 25.99 -32.21 4.89
N GLY A 5 26.54 -31.03 5.13
CA GLY A 5 27.01 -30.52 6.43
C GLY A 5 26.04 -30.67 7.61
N SER A 6 26.50 -31.37 8.65
CA SER A 6 25.77 -31.47 9.92
C SER A 6 25.58 -30.09 10.53
N ILE A 7 24.33 -29.71 10.86
CA ILE A 7 24.02 -28.56 11.71
C ILE A 7 24.98 -28.58 12.91
N LEU A 8 25.81 -27.54 13.04
CA LEU A 8 26.87 -27.51 14.04
C LEU A 8 26.27 -27.58 15.44
N LYS A 9 26.79 -28.51 16.25
CA LYS A 9 26.49 -28.55 17.69
C LYS A 9 27.26 -27.43 18.39
N PRO A 10 26.75 -26.84 19.48
CA PRO A 10 27.42 -25.76 20.21
C PRO A 10 28.89 -26.05 20.58
N GLY A 11 29.22 -27.29 20.99
CA GLY A 11 30.61 -27.67 21.30
C GLY A 11 31.57 -27.56 20.11
N ALA A 12 31.11 -27.89 18.91
CA ALA A 12 31.93 -27.80 17.69
C ALA A 12 32.16 -26.35 17.24
N VAL A 13 31.34 -25.40 17.70
CA VAL A 13 31.52 -23.97 17.38
C VAL A 13 32.78 -23.43 18.06
N GLY A 14 32.98 -23.76 19.34
CA GLY A 14 34.17 -23.34 20.09
C GLY A 14 35.46 -23.92 19.52
N GLU A 15 35.46 -25.21 19.16
CA GLU A 15 36.63 -25.87 18.56
C GLU A 15 37.06 -25.21 17.24
N ARG A 16 36.11 -24.88 16.37
CA ARG A 16 36.39 -24.26 15.06
C ARG A 16 36.94 -22.83 15.17
N LEU A 17 36.61 -22.10 16.24
CA LEU A 17 37.14 -20.77 16.51
C LEU A 17 38.48 -20.81 17.27
N GLY A 18 38.72 -21.86 18.07
CA GLY A 18 39.88 -21.96 18.95
C GLY A 18 41.23 -21.80 18.24
N ALA A 19 41.39 -22.42 17.06
CA ALA A 19 42.63 -22.31 16.28
C ALA A 19 42.89 -20.88 15.77
N ALA A 20 41.85 -20.19 15.30
CA ALA A 20 41.96 -18.81 14.82
C ALA A 20 42.22 -17.82 15.97
N LEU A 21 41.56 -18.02 17.12
CA LEU A 21 41.78 -17.24 18.33
C LEU A 21 43.21 -17.40 18.88
N ALA A 22 43.79 -18.60 18.79
CA ALA A 22 45.17 -18.86 19.18
C ALA A 22 46.19 -18.21 18.23
N ALA A 23 45.94 -18.26 16.91
CA ALA A 23 46.77 -17.61 15.90
C ALA A 23 46.79 -16.07 16.05
N GLU A 24 45.64 -15.48 16.37
CA GLU A 24 45.53 -14.04 16.60
C GLU A 24 46.19 -13.61 17.92
N LYS A 25 46.02 -14.40 19.00
CA LYS A 25 46.69 -14.16 20.29
C LYS A 25 48.22 -14.23 20.20
N SER A 26 48.76 -15.05 19.30
CA SER A 26 50.21 -15.16 19.05
C SER A 26 50.76 -14.10 18.09
N GLY A 27 49.91 -13.18 17.59
CA GLY A 27 50.30 -12.11 16.66
C GLY A 27 50.62 -12.62 15.25
N GLN A 28 50.28 -13.86 14.92
CA GLN A 28 50.61 -14.47 13.63
C GLN A 28 49.73 -13.95 12.49
N THR A 29 48.47 -13.61 12.78
CA THR A 29 47.49 -13.12 11.80
C THR A 29 46.45 -12.21 12.47
N PHE A 30 46.40 -10.94 12.07
CA PHE A 30 45.36 -9.99 12.52
C PHE A 30 44.01 -10.31 11.85
N GLY A 31 42.91 -10.30 12.61
CA GLY A 31 41.54 -10.49 12.12
C GLY A 31 41.15 -11.94 11.83
N ALA A 32 42.00 -12.91 12.16
CA ALA A 32 41.75 -14.32 11.87
C ALA A 32 40.49 -14.86 12.58
N ALA A 33 40.22 -14.43 13.82
CA ALA A 33 39.02 -14.81 14.54
C ALA A 33 37.75 -14.25 13.88
N GLY A 34 37.80 -13.01 13.36
CA GLY A 34 36.68 -12.40 12.64
C GLY A 34 36.36 -13.10 11.33
N VAL A 35 37.38 -13.46 10.54
CA VAL A 35 37.21 -14.24 9.30
C VAL A 35 36.62 -15.62 9.59
N ALA A 36 37.16 -16.31 10.60
CA ALA A 36 36.66 -17.62 11.03
C ALA A 36 35.20 -17.55 11.51
N LEU A 37 34.87 -16.53 12.31
CA LEU A 37 33.52 -16.28 12.80
C LEU A 37 32.54 -16.01 11.65
N LYS A 38 32.90 -15.13 10.70
CA LYS A 38 32.08 -14.83 9.53
C LYS A 38 31.77 -16.09 8.72
N LYS A 39 32.79 -16.92 8.47
CA LYS A 39 32.65 -18.20 7.76
C LYS A 39 31.74 -19.16 8.52
N LEU A 40 31.96 -19.31 9.83
CA LEU A 40 31.16 -20.19 10.69
C LEU A 40 29.68 -19.78 10.69
N LEU A 41 29.37 -18.48 10.85
CA LEU A 41 28.01 -17.98 10.86
C LEU A 41 27.33 -18.15 9.50
N ALA A 42 28.05 -17.92 8.40
CA ALA A 42 27.53 -18.12 7.04
C ALA A 42 27.21 -19.60 6.76
N GLU A 43 28.10 -20.52 7.13
CA GLU A 43 27.89 -21.97 7.00
C GLU A 43 26.70 -22.44 7.85
N SER A 44 26.62 -21.97 9.10
CA SER A 44 25.53 -22.31 10.02
C SER A 44 24.20 -21.81 9.49
N ARG A 45 24.14 -20.56 9.00
CA ARG A 45 22.94 -19.99 8.39
C ARG A 45 22.49 -20.81 7.19
N ARG A 46 23.40 -21.14 6.26
CA ARG A 46 23.08 -21.92 5.06
C ARG A 46 22.50 -23.29 5.43
N ALA A 47 23.18 -24.02 6.31
CA ALA A 47 22.72 -25.33 6.76
C ALA A 47 21.33 -25.26 7.43
N LEU A 48 21.07 -24.24 8.25
CA LEU A 48 19.77 -24.06 8.90
C LEU A 48 18.64 -23.79 7.90
N LEU A 49 18.88 -22.95 6.89
CA LEU A 49 17.89 -22.60 5.87
C LEU A 49 17.59 -23.76 4.91
N GLU A 50 18.57 -24.63 4.66
CA GLU A 50 18.37 -25.85 3.87
C GLU A 50 17.49 -26.89 4.60
N HIS A 51 17.57 -26.94 5.93
CA HIS A 51 16.87 -27.96 6.73
C HIS A 51 15.55 -27.49 7.35
N TYR A 52 15.35 -26.18 7.52
CA TYR A 52 14.19 -25.63 8.20
C TYR A 52 13.54 -24.50 7.40
N ALA A 53 12.23 -24.57 7.21
CA ALA A 53 11.42 -23.42 6.77
C ALA A 53 11.01 -22.52 7.95
N ARG A 54 10.96 -23.08 9.16
CA ARG A 54 10.46 -22.43 10.38
C ARG A 54 11.45 -21.42 10.95
N GLY A 55 11.09 -20.14 10.90
CA GLY A 55 11.90 -19.04 11.42
C GLY A 55 12.18 -19.12 12.92
N ASP A 56 11.20 -19.54 13.74
CA ASP A 56 11.38 -19.67 15.19
C ASP A 56 12.50 -20.65 15.58
N VAL A 57 12.65 -21.74 14.82
CA VAL A 57 13.75 -22.71 14.99
C VAL A 57 15.08 -22.11 14.54
N ILE A 58 15.09 -21.44 13.40
CA ILE A 58 16.32 -20.87 12.81
C ILE A 58 16.88 -19.80 13.74
N VAL A 59 16.05 -18.85 14.20
CA VAL A 59 16.53 -17.76 15.06
C VAL A 59 17.08 -18.26 16.40
N ALA A 60 16.44 -19.27 16.99
CA ALA A 60 16.91 -19.89 18.22
C ALA A 60 18.27 -20.58 18.04
N ARG A 61 18.45 -21.32 16.93
CA ARG A 61 19.71 -22.01 16.63
C ARG A 61 20.84 -21.04 16.25
N LEU A 62 20.52 -19.95 15.55
CA LEU A 62 21.48 -18.88 15.28
C LEU A 62 21.91 -18.19 16.58
N SER A 63 20.99 -17.92 17.50
CA SER A 63 21.33 -17.41 18.84
C SER A 63 22.22 -18.36 19.62
N GLN A 64 21.94 -19.67 19.61
CA GLN A 64 22.80 -20.67 20.27
C GLN A 64 24.20 -20.75 19.65
N THR A 65 24.29 -20.61 18.33
CA THR A 65 25.58 -20.58 17.61
C THR A 65 26.38 -19.34 18.02
N MET A 66 25.73 -18.17 18.10
CA MET A 66 26.36 -16.94 18.56
C MET A 66 26.77 -17.03 20.04
N ASP A 67 25.93 -17.61 20.90
CA ASP A 67 26.25 -17.83 22.31
C ASP A 67 27.53 -18.66 22.47
N ALA A 68 27.64 -19.75 21.73
CA ALA A 68 28.82 -20.62 21.75
C ALA A 68 30.06 -19.90 21.22
N ALA A 69 29.92 -19.09 20.16
CA ALA A 69 31.01 -18.29 19.62
C ALA A 69 31.50 -17.23 20.62
N LEU A 70 30.59 -16.45 21.22
CA LEU A 70 30.92 -15.44 22.22
C LEU A 70 31.53 -16.06 23.48
N ALA A 71 31.01 -17.20 23.93
CA ALA A 71 31.59 -17.92 25.07
C ALA A 71 33.03 -18.37 24.77
N ALA A 72 33.30 -18.89 23.56
CA ALA A 72 34.63 -19.28 23.14
C ALA A 72 35.61 -18.09 23.01
N ILE A 73 35.13 -16.95 22.49
CA ILE A 73 35.92 -15.71 22.39
C ILE A 73 36.22 -15.15 23.79
N ALA A 74 35.24 -15.16 24.70
CA ALA A 74 35.37 -14.58 26.03
C ALA A 74 36.17 -15.45 27.01
N ALA A 75 36.11 -16.79 26.91
CA ALA A 75 36.68 -17.70 27.89
C ALA A 75 38.17 -17.44 28.22
N PRO A 76 39.09 -17.30 27.24
CA PRO A 76 40.50 -17.06 27.54
C PRO A 76 40.76 -15.75 28.31
N GLN A 77 39.93 -14.75 28.08
CA GLN A 77 40.04 -13.45 28.76
C GLN A 77 39.44 -13.49 30.16
N LEU A 78 38.34 -14.22 30.35
CA LEU A 78 37.73 -14.45 31.65
C LEU A 78 38.65 -15.27 32.57
N ASP A 79 39.32 -16.28 32.04
CA ASP A 79 40.25 -17.13 32.79
C ASP A 79 41.52 -16.38 33.22
N ALA A 80 41.91 -15.34 32.47
CA ALA A 80 43.06 -14.50 32.78
C ALA A 80 42.77 -13.41 33.83
N LEU A 81 41.52 -13.24 34.26
CA LEU A 81 41.15 -12.20 35.23
C LEU A 81 41.66 -12.55 36.65
N PRO A 82 42.17 -11.56 37.41
CA PRO A 82 42.47 -11.74 38.83
C PRO A 82 41.23 -12.21 39.61
N ALA A 83 41.41 -12.97 40.71
CA ALA A 83 40.30 -13.57 41.46
C ALA A 83 39.20 -12.59 41.91
N LYS A 84 39.57 -11.33 42.21
CA LYS A 84 38.66 -10.24 42.63
C LYS A 84 37.96 -9.52 41.46
N ALA A 85 38.48 -9.65 40.23
CA ALA A 85 37.95 -9.03 39.03
C ALA A 85 36.89 -9.94 38.39
N LYS A 86 35.64 -9.45 38.31
CA LYS A 86 34.51 -10.19 37.74
C LYS A 86 33.97 -9.48 36.52
N ILE A 87 33.72 -10.24 35.45
CA ILE A 87 33.02 -9.79 34.24
C ILE A 87 31.90 -10.77 33.92
N ALA A 88 30.74 -10.27 33.49
CA ALA A 88 29.66 -11.07 32.93
C ALA A 88 29.21 -10.46 31.58
N LEU A 89 29.23 -11.29 30.54
CA LEU A 89 28.77 -10.96 29.19
C LEU A 89 27.30 -11.35 29.06
N VAL A 90 26.44 -10.37 28.84
CA VAL A 90 24.97 -10.52 28.86
C VAL A 90 24.40 -10.12 27.51
N ALA A 91 23.61 -10.98 26.89
CA ALA A 91 22.83 -10.64 25.70
C ALA A 91 21.59 -9.83 26.09
N THR A 92 21.24 -8.82 25.32
CA THR A 92 20.02 -8.00 25.54
C THR A 92 19.20 -7.88 24.24
N GLY A 93 18.03 -7.25 24.30
CA GLY A 93 17.17 -7.06 23.12
C GLY A 93 16.73 -8.36 22.43
N GLY A 94 16.67 -8.36 21.10
CA GLY A 94 16.27 -9.53 20.30
C GLY A 94 17.20 -10.73 20.44
N TYR A 95 18.50 -10.47 20.62
CA TYR A 95 19.49 -11.51 20.88
C TYR A 95 19.35 -12.11 22.29
N GLY A 96 19.06 -11.28 23.29
CA GLY A 96 18.73 -11.70 24.66
C GLY A 96 17.53 -12.66 24.71
N ARG A 97 16.49 -12.41 23.89
CA ARG A 97 15.33 -13.30 23.72
C ARG A 97 15.63 -14.61 22.99
N GLY A 98 16.83 -14.79 22.43
CA GLY A 98 17.16 -15.94 21.59
C GLY A 98 16.47 -15.91 20.23
N GLN A 99 16.20 -14.73 19.69
CA GLN A 99 15.50 -14.51 18.42
C GLN A 99 16.39 -13.81 17.39
N LEU A 100 17.63 -14.26 17.27
CA LEU A 100 18.59 -13.69 16.31
C LEU A 100 18.25 -14.12 14.87
N ALA A 101 17.66 -13.21 14.08
CA ALA A 101 17.48 -13.41 12.64
C ALA A 101 18.79 -13.14 11.88
N PRO A 102 18.97 -13.69 10.66
CA PRO A 102 20.11 -13.36 9.82
C PRO A 102 20.31 -11.85 9.74
N LEU A 103 21.56 -11.39 9.84
CA LEU A 103 21.93 -9.98 9.67
C LEU A 103 21.26 -9.03 10.68
N SER A 104 20.76 -9.56 11.81
CA SER A 104 20.30 -8.73 12.94
C SER A 104 21.47 -8.31 13.82
N ASP A 105 21.30 -7.18 14.50
CA ASP A 105 22.27 -6.63 15.44
C ASP A 105 22.51 -7.56 16.64
N ILE A 106 23.73 -7.52 17.17
CA ILE A 106 24.15 -8.25 18.37
C ILE A 106 24.22 -7.25 19.54
N ASP A 107 23.20 -7.25 20.40
CA ASP A 107 23.14 -6.35 21.56
C ASP A 107 23.75 -7.00 22.83
N LEU A 108 24.80 -6.38 23.36
CA LEU A 108 25.59 -6.87 24.50
C LEU A 108 25.61 -5.87 25.66
N LEU A 109 25.46 -6.39 26.87
CA LEU A 109 25.71 -5.71 28.13
C LEU A 109 26.88 -6.41 28.83
N ILE A 110 27.98 -5.69 29.01
CA ILE A 110 29.18 -6.15 29.70
C ILE A 110 29.12 -5.63 31.13
N LEU A 111 28.81 -6.51 32.07
CA LEU A 111 28.80 -6.20 33.50
C LEU A 111 30.20 -6.41 34.09
N HIS A 112 30.68 -5.50 34.91
CA HIS A 112 31.98 -5.64 35.58
C HIS A 112 31.95 -5.25 37.06
N SER A 113 32.86 -5.82 37.85
CA SER A 113 33.12 -5.45 39.25
C SER A 113 34.58 -5.76 39.63
N GLY A 114 35.25 -4.81 40.28
CA GLY A 114 36.63 -4.99 40.75
C GLY A 114 37.67 -5.19 39.62
N VAL A 115 37.37 -4.76 38.40
CA VAL A 115 38.25 -4.86 37.22
C VAL A 115 38.95 -3.52 37.00
N SER A 116 40.25 -3.53 36.73
CA SER A 116 40.98 -2.31 36.31
C SER A 116 40.51 -1.85 34.93
N GLU A 117 40.67 -0.56 34.63
CA GLU A 117 40.24 0.01 33.37
C GLU A 117 40.96 -0.64 32.16
N ASP A 118 42.25 -0.93 32.28
CA ASP A 118 43.02 -1.56 31.20
C ASP A 118 42.61 -3.01 30.96
N ALA A 119 42.35 -3.79 32.03
CA ALA A 119 41.86 -5.15 31.89
C ALA A 119 40.44 -5.18 31.30
N LEU A 120 39.60 -4.20 31.65
CA LEU A 120 38.26 -4.07 31.08
C LEU A 120 38.33 -3.69 29.59
N LYS A 121 39.15 -2.70 29.21
CA LYS A 121 39.38 -2.33 27.80
C LYS A 121 39.89 -3.51 26.99
N THR A 122 40.85 -4.26 27.54
CA THR A 122 41.39 -5.47 26.91
C THR A 122 40.30 -6.51 26.67
N PHE A 123 39.46 -6.79 27.68
CA PHE A 123 38.33 -7.71 27.53
C PHE A 123 37.33 -7.24 26.47
N VAL A 124 36.91 -5.96 26.54
CA VAL A 124 35.93 -5.38 25.62
C VAL A 124 36.44 -5.47 24.18
N ASN A 125 37.69 -5.06 23.93
CA ASN A 125 38.29 -5.11 22.60
C ASN A 125 38.43 -6.55 22.08
N ALA A 126 38.85 -7.49 22.94
CA ALA A 126 38.98 -8.89 22.57
C ALA A 126 37.65 -9.55 22.17
N VAL A 127 36.52 -9.07 22.73
CA VAL A 127 35.18 -9.52 22.35
C VAL A 127 34.67 -8.79 21.11
N LEU A 128 34.84 -7.47 21.02
CA LEU A 128 34.22 -6.66 19.97
C LEU A 128 34.93 -6.73 18.62
N TYR A 129 36.28 -6.73 18.58
CA TYR A 129 37.01 -6.75 17.30
C TYR A 129 36.67 -7.95 16.42
N PRO A 130 36.63 -9.21 16.93
CA PRO A 130 36.22 -10.35 16.11
C PRO A 130 34.80 -10.22 15.53
N LEU A 131 33.88 -9.55 16.25
CA LEU A 131 32.51 -9.33 15.76
C LEU A 131 32.48 -8.30 14.62
N TRP A 132 33.20 -7.19 14.77
CA TRP A 132 33.30 -6.16 13.73
C TRP A 132 34.05 -6.65 12.50
N ASP A 133 35.15 -7.38 12.68
CA ASP A 133 35.90 -8.01 11.59
C ASP A 133 35.06 -9.07 10.84
N ALA A 134 34.11 -9.71 11.54
CA ALA A 134 33.12 -10.58 10.90
C ALA A 134 32.04 -9.81 10.12
N GLY A 135 32.00 -8.47 10.22
CA GLY A 135 31.02 -7.60 9.58
C GLY A 135 29.68 -7.54 10.31
N LEU A 136 29.66 -7.80 11.63
CA LEU A 136 28.45 -7.75 12.44
C LEU A 136 28.22 -6.35 13.01
N THR A 137 26.96 -5.92 13.03
CA THR A 137 26.54 -4.75 13.80
C THR A 137 26.41 -5.15 15.26
N VAL A 138 27.10 -4.42 16.15
CA VAL A 138 27.11 -4.71 17.59
C VAL A 138 26.65 -3.47 18.34
N GLY A 139 25.65 -3.61 19.19
CA GLY A 139 25.29 -2.64 20.21
C GLY A 139 25.89 -3.06 21.54
N GLN A 140 26.61 -2.17 22.23
CA GLN A 140 27.29 -2.51 23.49
C GLN A 140 27.04 -1.48 24.60
N GLY A 141 26.87 -1.98 25.83
CA GLY A 141 26.91 -1.19 27.05
C GLY A 141 27.88 -1.80 28.06
N VAL A 142 28.73 -0.99 28.70
CA VAL A 142 29.69 -1.45 29.71
C VAL A 142 29.35 -0.79 31.04
N HIS A 143 28.97 -1.59 32.03
CA HIS A 143 28.38 -1.07 33.26
C HIS A 143 28.73 -1.91 34.49
N THR A 144 28.84 -1.26 35.64
CA THR A 144 28.60 -1.97 36.91
C THR A 144 27.09 -2.24 37.06
N PRO A 145 26.66 -3.25 37.85
CA PRO A 145 25.24 -3.48 38.11
C PRO A 145 24.50 -2.21 38.53
N SER A 146 25.08 -1.40 39.42
CA SER A 146 24.44 -0.15 39.87
C SER A 146 24.31 0.91 38.75
N SER A 147 25.34 1.07 37.91
CA SER A 147 25.28 2.02 36.78
C SER A 147 24.30 1.58 35.68
N ALA A 148 24.17 0.27 35.44
CA ALA A 148 23.18 -0.27 34.50
C ALA A 148 21.75 0.05 34.98
N ILE A 149 21.49 -0.07 36.28
CA ILE A 149 20.19 0.27 36.89
C ILE A 149 19.93 1.78 36.82
N ALA A 150 20.94 2.61 37.04
CA ALA A 150 20.81 4.06 36.88
C ALA A 150 20.44 4.43 35.44
N LEU A 151 21.09 3.84 34.44
CA LEU A 151 20.75 4.02 33.03
C LEU A 151 19.33 3.57 32.72
N ALA A 152 18.93 2.36 33.14
CA ALA A 152 17.58 1.85 32.92
C ALA A 152 16.48 2.68 33.63
N SER A 153 16.82 3.33 34.74
CA SER A 153 15.90 4.23 35.44
C SER A 153 15.66 5.54 34.66
N ALA A 154 16.68 6.01 33.93
CA ALA A 154 16.66 7.26 33.17
C ALA A 154 16.19 7.07 31.71
N ASP A 155 16.49 5.93 31.09
CA ASP A 155 16.22 5.64 29.67
C ASP A 155 15.30 4.43 29.50
N MET A 156 14.17 4.66 28.82
CA MET A 156 13.17 3.63 28.52
C MET A 156 13.69 2.59 27.51
N THR A 157 14.63 2.95 26.64
CA THR A 157 15.26 2.03 25.68
C THR A 157 16.10 1.00 26.42
N ALA A 158 17.00 1.45 27.29
CA ALA A 158 17.75 0.58 28.20
C ALA A 158 16.83 -0.27 29.09
N MET A 159 15.80 0.34 29.69
CA MET A 159 14.80 -0.40 30.49
C MET A 159 14.13 -1.52 29.70
N THR A 160 13.77 -1.26 28.45
CA THR A 160 13.14 -2.26 27.58
C THR A 160 14.11 -3.36 27.20
N SER A 161 15.35 -3.01 26.82
CA SER A 161 16.37 -3.96 26.40
C SER A 161 16.76 -4.93 27.54
N TYR A 162 16.86 -4.43 28.77
CA TYR A 162 17.27 -5.21 29.94
C TYR A 162 16.20 -6.18 30.45
N LEU A 163 14.93 -6.01 30.06
CA LEU A 163 13.88 -7.02 30.31
C LEU A 163 14.25 -8.37 29.68
N ASP A 164 15.00 -8.35 28.58
CA ASP A 164 15.41 -9.53 27.83
C ASP A 164 16.84 -9.98 28.17
N ALA A 165 17.43 -9.46 29.25
CA ALA A 165 18.80 -9.77 29.66
C ALA A 165 19.01 -11.27 29.95
N ARG A 166 20.02 -11.85 29.31
CA ARG A 166 20.40 -13.27 29.45
C ARG A 166 21.91 -13.43 29.51
N LEU A 167 22.42 -14.11 30.54
CA LEU A 167 23.85 -14.38 30.65
C LEU A 167 24.32 -15.29 29.50
N VAL A 168 25.38 -14.89 28.81
CA VAL A 168 26.07 -15.67 27.76
C VAL A 168 27.33 -16.33 28.33
N ALA A 169 28.18 -15.55 29.02
CA ALA A 169 29.42 -16.03 29.61
C ALA A 169 29.85 -15.19 30.82
N GLY A 170 30.73 -15.73 31.68
CA GLY A 170 31.31 -15.00 32.82
C GLY A 170 30.60 -15.23 34.16
N ASP A 171 30.72 -14.26 35.07
CA ASP A 171 30.37 -14.43 36.48
C ASP A 171 28.85 -14.41 36.74
N MET A 172 28.29 -15.57 37.10
CA MET A 172 26.87 -15.73 37.40
C MET A 172 26.41 -14.93 38.63
N LYS A 173 27.27 -14.72 39.64
CA LYS A 173 26.89 -13.98 40.84
C LYS A 173 26.71 -12.49 40.52
N LEU A 174 27.60 -11.93 39.69
CA LEU A 174 27.52 -10.56 39.20
C LEU A 174 26.24 -10.34 38.38
N PHE A 175 25.89 -11.29 37.50
CA PHE A 175 24.64 -11.23 36.77
C PHE A 175 23.41 -11.29 37.68
N LYS A 176 23.42 -12.16 38.70
CA LYS A 176 22.32 -12.25 39.69
C LYS A 176 22.17 -10.98 40.53
N ASP A 177 23.26 -10.28 40.85
CA ASP A 177 23.20 -8.97 41.51
C ASP A 177 22.49 -7.93 40.63
N PHE A 178 22.87 -7.83 39.35
CA PHE A 178 22.18 -6.99 38.38
C PHE A 178 20.70 -7.36 38.26
N GLN A 179 20.37 -8.64 38.08
CA GLN A 179 19.00 -9.12 37.92
C GLN A 179 18.15 -8.77 39.13
N SER A 180 18.65 -8.98 40.35
CA SER A 180 17.93 -8.66 41.59
C SER A 180 17.64 -7.17 41.71
N LYS A 181 18.60 -6.31 41.38
CA LYS A 181 18.42 -4.85 41.37
C LYS A 181 17.44 -4.41 40.28
N PHE A 182 17.49 -5.03 39.11
CA PHE A 182 16.61 -4.74 37.99
C PHE A 182 15.16 -5.13 38.29
N GLU A 183 14.94 -6.26 38.95
CA GLU A 183 13.62 -6.68 39.41
C GLU A 183 12.99 -5.68 40.40
N MET A 184 13.78 -5.11 41.31
CA MET A 184 13.32 -4.04 42.20
C MET A 184 12.95 -2.77 41.43
N LEU A 185 13.77 -2.35 40.46
CA LEU A 185 13.48 -1.19 39.61
C LEU A 185 12.19 -1.43 38.81
N ARG A 186 12.06 -2.58 38.14
CA ARG A 186 10.89 -3.01 37.36
C ARG A 186 9.61 -2.93 38.20
N TRP A 187 9.62 -3.50 39.40
CA TRP A 187 8.46 -3.49 40.28
C TRP A 187 8.00 -2.06 40.62
N ARG A 188 8.95 -1.16 40.92
CA ARG A 188 8.68 0.24 41.24
C ARG A 188 8.19 1.06 40.04
N THR A 189 8.65 0.75 38.83
CA THR A 189 8.38 1.55 37.63
C THR A 189 7.34 0.93 36.68
N LYS A 190 6.80 -0.26 36.97
CA LYS A 190 5.87 -0.99 36.09
C LYS A 190 4.74 -0.13 35.50
N SER A 191 4.09 0.71 36.31
CA SER A 191 2.99 1.58 35.84
C SER A 191 3.48 2.69 34.90
N LYS A 192 4.68 3.25 35.15
CA LYS A 192 5.33 4.23 34.26
C LYS A 192 5.71 3.56 32.94
N PHE A 193 6.25 2.35 33.00
CA PHE A 193 6.62 1.54 31.83
C PHE A 193 5.41 1.23 30.94
N VAL A 194 4.29 0.75 31.51
CA VAL A 194 3.06 0.47 30.76
C VAL A 194 2.54 1.72 30.05
N LYS A 195 2.47 2.86 30.74
CA LYS A 195 2.03 4.13 30.15
C LYS A 195 2.93 4.57 28.99
N ALA A 196 4.24 4.46 29.16
CA ALA A 196 5.21 4.80 28.11
C ALA A 196 5.05 3.90 26.89
N LYS A 197 4.90 2.58 27.07
CA LYS A 197 4.72 1.64 25.95
C LYS A 197 3.39 1.78 25.23
N LYS A 198 2.32 2.14 25.95
CA LYS A 198 1.03 2.49 25.33
C LYS A 198 1.21 3.69 24.38
N LYS A 199 1.83 4.78 24.86
CA LYS A 199 2.10 5.99 24.06
C LYS A 199 3.02 5.71 22.86
N GLU A 200 4.06 4.89 23.03
CA GLU A 200 4.97 4.49 21.94
C GLU A 200 4.22 3.70 20.85
N GLN A 201 3.32 2.78 21.23
CA GLN A 201 2.50 2.03 20.28
C GLN A 201 1.49 2.92 19.55
N GLU A 202 0.77 3.78 20.28
CA GLU A 202 -0.17 4.75 19.70
C GLU A 202 0.54 5.66 18.69
N GLY A 203 1.67 6.28 19.08
CA GLY A 203 2.45 7.13 18.18
C GLY A 203 3.00 6.40 16.95
N ARG A 204 3.41 5.12 17.09
CA ARG A 204 3.84 4.31 15.94
C ARG A 204 2.68 4.01 14.99
N HIS A 205 1.50 3.69 15.51
CA HIS A 205 0.32 3.45 14.66
C HIS A 205 -0.16 4.74 13.98
N ASP A 206 -0.11 5.88 14.67
CA ASP A 206 -0.51 7.20 14.13
C ASP A 206 0.47 7.71 13.07
N ASN A 207 1.78 7.70 13.37
CA ASN A 207 2.83 8.15 12.44
C ASN A 207 2.94 7.27 11.19
N SER A 208 2.52 6.01 11.29
CA SER A 208 2.61 5.10 10.16
C SER A 208 1.63 5.50 9.05
N ASN A 209 0.42 5.99 9.36
CA ASN A 209 -0.66 6.06 8.35
C ASN A 209 -0.80 4.71 7.57
N GLN A 210 -0.30 3.60 8.16
CA GLN A 210 -0.13 2.30 7.52
C GLN A 210 -1.26 1.40 8.01
N SER A 211 -2.18 1.10 7.11
CA SER A 211 -3.11 0.00 7.31
C SER A 211 -2.33 -1.30 7.52
N ARG A 212 -2.84 -2.22 8.34
CA ARG A 212 -2.28 -3.59 8.42
C ARG A 212 -2.38 -4.35 7.09
N TYR A 213 -3.20 -3.85 6.18
CA TYR A 213 -3.56 -4.47 4.92
C TYR A 213 -2.75 -3.90 3.73
N LEU A 214 -1.57 -3.33 3.98
CA LEU A 214 -0.69 -2.89 2.90
C LEU A 214 -0.26 -4.08 2.04
N SER A 215 -0.22 -3.88 0.72
CA SER A 215 0.23 -4.92 -0.23
C SER A 215 1.72 -5.20 -0.12
N GLU A 216 2.52 -4.21 0.32
CA GLU A 216 3.95 -4.36 0.64
C GLU A 216 4.20 -4.00 2.12
N PRO A 217 3.83 -4.88 3.06
CA PRO A 217 3.85 -4.57 4.48
C PRO A 217 5.27 -4.60 5.09
N ASP A 218 5.42 -3.90 6.23
CA ASP A 218 6.58 -4.01 7.11
C ASP A 218 6.33 -5.09 8.18
N LEU A 219 7.15 -6.13 8.22
CA LEU A 219 7.02 -7.28 9.11
C LEU A 219 7.25 -6.95 10.59
N LYS A 220 7.98 -5.87 10.88
CA LYS A 220 8.46 -5.55 12.23
C LYS A 220 7.67 -4.41 12.83
N GLU A 221 7.71 -3.23 12.22
CA GLU A 221 7.14 -2.00 12.77
C GLU A 221 5.68 -1.77 12.33
N GLY A 222 5.24 -2.45 11.27
CA GLY A 222 3.88 -2.39 10.75
C GLY A 222 2.80 -2.77 11.77
N LYS A 223 1.57 -2.30 11.56
CA LYS A 223 0.43 -2.63 12.43
C LYS A 223 0.10 -4.12 12.34
N GLY A 224 0.14 -4.83 13.46
CA GLY A 224 0.06 -6.29 13.49
C GLY A 224 1.39 -6.98 13.15
N GLY A 225 2.52 -6.27 13.19
CA GLY A 225 3.86 -6.84 13.01
C GLY A 225 4.51 -7.34 14.30
N LEU A 226 5.77 -7.77 14.22
CA LEU A 226 6.53 -8.32 15.35
C LEU A 226 6.62 -7.35 16.54
N ARG A 227 6.67 -6.04 16.29
CA ARG A 227 6.75 -5.03 17.37
C ARG A 227 5.51 -5.04 18.27
N ASP A 228 4.32 -5.29 17.72
CA ASP A 228 3.10 -5.38 18.55
C ASP A 228 3.16 -6.61 19.47
N ILE A 229 3.70 -7.74 18.99
CA ILE A 229 3.95 -8.93 19.81
C ILE A 229 4.99 -8.64 20.90
N HIS A 230 6.10 -7.96 20.55
CA HIS A 230 7.14 -7.60 21.51
C HIS A 230 6.61 -6.67 22.61
N VAL A 231 5.79 -5.68 22.27
CA VAL A 231 5.19 -4.76 23.26
C VAL A 231 4.34 -5.52 24.27
N ILE A 232 3.50 -6.45 23.81
CA ILE A 232 2.74 -7.34 24.68
C ILE A 232 3.68 -8.13 25.61
N GLY A 233 4.72 -8.75 25.05
CA GLY A 233 5.71 -9.53 25.82
C GLY A 233 6.45 -8.70 26.87
N TRP A 234 6.88 -7.49 26.51
CA TRP A 234 7.58 -6.56 27.41
C TRP A 234 6.67 -6.08 28.53
N ILE A 235 5.42 -5.69 28.24
CA ILE A 235 4.48 -5.28 29.28
C ILE A 235 4.17 -6.46 30.21
N TYR A 236 3.94 -7.65 29.66
CA TYR A 236 3.70 -8.85 30.46
C TYR A 236 4.87 -9.13 31.40
N ARG A 237 6.12 -9.07 30.90
CA ARG A 237 7.32 -9.24 31.71
C ARG A 237 7.48 -8.12 32.74
N ALA A 238 7.20 -6.87 32.37
CA ALA A 238 7.25 -5.71 33.26
C ALA A 238 6.25 -5.84 34.43
N LEU A 239 5.09 -6.46 34.22
CA LEU A 239 4.07 -6.67 35.26
C LEU A 239 4.38 -7.90 36.13
N TYR A 240 4.68 -9.04 35.50
CA TYR A 240 4.71 -10.35 36.18
C TYR A 240 6.12 -10.89 36.46
N GLY A 241 7.18 -10.27 35.92
CA GLY A 241 8.58 -10.68 36.13
C GLY A 241 8.98 -11.93 35.36
N ARG A 242 8.22 -12.30 34.33
CA ARG A 242 8.44 -13.52 33.55
C ARG A 242 7.90 -13.39 32.12
N PRO A 243 8.43 -14.14 31.15
CA PRO A 243 7.91 -14.16 29.78
C PRO A 243 6.46 -14.63 29.69
N LEU A 244 5.80 -14.22 28.60
CA LEU A 244 4.49 -14.71 28.24
C LEU A 244 4.59 -16.18 27.77
N GLY A 245 3.79 -17.07 28.36
CA GLY A 245 3.81 -18.51 28.05
C GLY A 245 4.26 -19.40 29.20
N ASP A 246 4.89 -18.84 30.23
CA ASP A 246 5.13 -19.55 31.50
C ASP A 246 3.80 -19.81 32.21
N ALA A 247 3.68 -20.95 32.92
CA ALA A 247 2.43 -21.47 33.49
C ALA A 247 1.46 -20.37 33.97
N PRO A 248 0.22 -20.33 33.46
CA PRO A 248 -0.69 -19.23 33.70
C PRO A 248 -0.96 -19.12 35.20
N LYS A 249 -0.61 -17.96 35.79
CA LYS A 249 -1.12 -17.64 37.13
C LYS A 249 -2.64 -17.47 37.00
N ARG A 250 -3.37 -17.92 38.01
CA ARG A 250 -4.80 -17.61 38.15
C ARG A 250 -4.95 -16.08 38.08
N GLY A 251 -5.69 -15.57 37.10
CA GLY A 251 -5.85 -14.13 36.86
C GLY A 251 -4.92 -13.49 35.81
N ALA A 252 -4.14 -14.25 35.03
CA ALA A 252 -3.31 -13.69 33.95
C ALA A 252 -4.15 -12.99 32.85
N ILE A 253 -3.62 -11.89 32.31
CA ILE A 253 -4.24 -11.10 31.22
C ILE A 253 -4.59 -11.95 29.99
N PHE A 254 -3.76 -12.94 29.62
CA PHE A 254 -4.05 -13.83 28.51
C PHE A 254 -4.52 -15.22 28.95
N ARG A 255 -5.52 -15.74 28.21
CA ARG A 255 -5.89 -17.15 28.28
C ARG A 255 -4.80 -17.99 27.58
N PRO A 256 -4.68 -19.30 27.89
CA PRO A 256 -3.73 -20.18 27.21
C PRO A 256 -3.91 -20.19 25.68
N GLU A 257 -5.16 -20.14 25.20
CA GLU A 257 -5.51 -20.04 23.78
C GLU A 257 -4.98 -18.75 23.12
N ASP A 258 -5.14 -17.60 23.77
CA ASP A 258 -4.64 -16.31 23.29
C ASP A 258 -3.11 -16.32 23.17
N ALA A 259 -2.42 -16.90 24.17
CA ALA A 259 -0.96 -17.00 24.19
C ALA A 259 -0.42 -17.96 23.10
N GLU A 260 -1.11 -19.07 22.82
CA GLU A 260 -0.75 -19.96 21.71
C GLU A 260 -0.97 -19.28 20.35
N SER A 261 -2.08 -18.56 20.17
CA SER A 261 -2.31 -17.77 18.94
C SER A 261 -1.20 -16.74 18.70
N LEU A 262 -0.77 -16.03 19.75
CA LEU A 262 0.33 -15.07 19.63
C LEU A 262 1.65 -15.76 19.23
N ARG A 263 1.97 -16.91 19.83
CA ARG A 263 3.17 -17.70 19.47
C ARG A 263 3.14 -18.21 18.03
N LYS A 264 1.98 -18.65 17.54
CA LYS A 264 1.81 -19.06 16.13
C LYS A 264 2.04 -17.89 15.18
N ALA A 265 1.52 -16.72 15.54
CA ALA A 265 1.70 -15.50 14.76
C ALA A 265 3.18 -15.06 14.71
N GLU A 266 3.85 -15.04 15.87
CA GLU A 266 5.28 -14.74 15.97
C GLU A 266 6.13 -15.69 15.13
N ARG A 267 5.88 -17.01 15.23
CA ARG A 267 6.56 -18.03 14.41
C ARG A 267 6.44 -17.72 12.92
N PHE A 268 5.24 -17.38 12.46
CA PHE A 268 5.01 -17.12 11.05
C PHE A 268 5.75 -15.86 10.58
N LEU A 269 5.64 -14.74 11.31
CA LEU A 269 6.37 -13.51 10.98
C LEU A 269 7.89 -13.68 11.04
N LEU A 270 8.42 -14.44 12.00
CA LEU A 270 9.83 -14.80 12.04
C LEU A 270 10.26 -15.64 10.84
N SER A 271 9.39 -16.53 10.35
CA SER A 271 9.68 -17.32 9.15
C SER A 271 9.80 -16.40 7.93
N LEU A 272 8.86 -15.49 7.72
CA LEU A 272 8.94 -14.49 6.65
C LEU A 272 10.23 -13.66 6.75
N ARG A 273 10.53 -13.12 7.94
CA ARG A 273 11.68 -12.24 8.18
C ARG A 273 13.02 -12.92 7.92
N VAL A 274 13.20 -14.15 8.42
CA VAL A 274 14.44 -14.92 8.24
C VAL A 274 14.73 -15.19 6.77
N HIS A 275 13.73 -15.65 6.01
CA HIS A 275 13.89 -15.94 4.59
C HIS A 275 14.02 -14.67 3.76
N LEU A 276 13.37 -13.57 4.16
CA LEU A 276 13.49 -12.25 3.52
C LEU A 276 14.92 -11.72 3.62
N HIS A 277 15.50 -11.74 4.81
CA HIS A 277 16.87 -11.27 5.04
C HIS A 277 17.89 -12.07 4.23
N ASP A 278 17.69 -13.40 4.13
CA ASP A 278 18.57 -14.24 3.33
C ASP A 278 18.45 -13.96 1.82
N LEU A 279 17.23 -13.85 1.29
CA LEU A 279 17.00 -13.51 -0.12
C LEU A 279 17.55 -12.11 -0.48
N ARG A 280 17.44 -11.15 0.43
CA ARG A 280 17.91 -9.77 0.21
C ARG A 280 19.41 -9.60 0.43
N GLY A 281 20.06 -10.48 1.19
CA GLY A 281 21.45 -10.32 1.61
C GLY A 281 21.69 -9.12 2.54
N ARG A 282 20.63 -8.48 3.04
CA ARG A 282 20.66 -7.35 4.00
C ARG A 282 19.48 -7.45 4.95
N ALA A 283 19.56 -6.75 6.09
CA ALA A 283 18.39 -6.54 6.95
C ALA A 283 17.35 -5.72 6.16
N ASP A 284 16.18 -6.31 5.95
CA ASP A 284 15.06 -5.69 5.26
C ASP A 284 13.77 -6.22 5.88
N GLU A 285 12.85 -5.33 6.24
CA GLU A 285 11.61 -5.71 6.91
C GLU A 285 10.40 -5.61 5.97
N ARG A 286 10.58 -5.10 4.74
CA ARG A 286 9.48 -4.89 3.78
C ARG A 286 9.27 -6.09 2.85
N LEU A 287 8.06 -6.63 2.84
CA LEU A 287 7.62 -7.65 1.89
C LEU A 287 7.21 -7.01 0.56
N THR A 288 8.16 -6.66 -0.27
CA THR A 288 7.87 -6.03 -1.57
C THR A 288 7.42 -7.02 -2.64
N PHE A 289 6.69 -6.57 -3.66
CA PHE A 289 6.09 -7.46 -4.66
C PHE A 289 7.10 -8.39 -5.37
N ASP A 290 8.33 -7.93 -5.57
CA ASP A 290 9.41 -8.70 -6.21
C ASP A 290 9.89 -9.90 -5.39
N ILE A 291 9.75 -9.84 -4.06
CA ILE A 291 10.24 -10.87 -3.14
C ILE A 291 9.14 -11.86 -2.73
N GLN A 292 7.86 -11.44 -2.81
CA GLN A 292 6.72 -12.24 -2.37
C GLN A 292 6.63 -13.61 -3.07
N PRO A 293 6.82 -13.75 -4.40
CA PRO A 293 6.81 -15.06 -5.07
C PRO A 293 7.92 -16.00 -4.58
N GLN A 294 9.15 -15.49 -4.44
CA GLN A 294 10.31 -16.27 -3.99
C GLN A 294 10.14 -16.74 -2.54
N LEU A 295 9.59 -15.88 -1.67
CA LEU A 295 9.26 -16.25 -0.29
C LEU A 295 8.17 -17.31 -0.23
N ALA A 296 7.13 -17.18 -1.05
CA ALA A 296 6.04 -18.14 -1.09
C ALA A 296 6.55 -19.54 -1.47
N GLU A 297 7.43 -19.62 -2.46
CA GLU A 297 8.09 -20.86 -2.85
C GLU A 297 8.95 -21.45 -1.72
N ARG A 298 9.85 -20.65 -1.11
CA ARG A 298 10.69 -21.10 0.02
C ARG A 298 9.89 -21.60 1.22
N LEU A 299 8.72 -21.03 1.46
CA LEU A 299 7.83 -21.42 2.56
C LEU A 299 6.84 -22.53 2.18
N GLY A 300 6.93 -23.09 0.97
CA GLY A 300 6.12 -24.23 0.53
C GLY A 300 4.68 -23.89 0.16
N TYR A 301 4.39 -22.64 -0.23
CA TYR A 301 3.08 -22.27 -0.76
C TYR A 301 2.95 -22.73 -2.21
N ALA A 302 1.93 -23.54 -2.50
CA ALA A 302 1.52 -23.87 -3.86
C ALA A 302 0.38 -22.96 -4.34
N GLY A 303 0.28 -22.72 -5.66
CA GLY A 303 -0.88 -22.06 -6.25
C GLY A 303 -2.16 -22.91 -6.18
N ARG A 304 -3.30 -22.25 -6.43
CA ARG A 304 -4.61 -22.86 -6.72
C ARG A 304 -5.17 -22.23 -7.99
N ALA A 305 -6.23 -22.81 -8.57
CA ALA A 305 -6.81 -22.36 -9.84
C ALA A 305 -7.15 -20.85 -9.88
N ASP A 306 -7.44 -20.24 -8.73
CA ASP A 306 -7.89 -18.86 -8.59
C ASP A 306 -6.93 -17.95 -7.80
N MET A 307 -5.81 -18.49 -7.29
CA MET A 307 -4.84 -17.75 -6.48
C MET A 307 -3.41 -18.27 -6.64
N THR A 308 -2.45 -17.37 -6.86
CA THR A 308 -1.03 -17.70 -6.90
C THR A 308 -0.49 -18.11 -5.52
N ALA A 309 0.68 -18.75 -5.48
CA ALA A 309 1.37 -19.07 -4.23
C ALA A 309 1.62 -17.81 -3.38
N ALA A 310 2.04 -16.72 -4.03
CA ALA A 310 2.31 -15.43 -3.39
C ALA A 310 1.04 -14.80 -2.79
N GLU A 311 -0.08 -14.81 -3.53
CA GLU A 311 -1.38 -14.35 -3.02
C GLU A 311 -1.84 -15.16 -1.80
N ARG A 312 -1.61 -16.48 -1.80
CA ARG A 312 -1.95 -17.34 -0.65
C ARG A 312 -1.07 -17.05 0.57
N MET A 313 0.22 -16.83 0.38
CA MET A 313 1.13 -16.42 1.45
C MET A 313 0.70 -15.07 2.03
N MET A 314 0.42 -14.09 1.17
CA MET A 314 -0.03 -12.77 1.60
C MET A 314 -1.39 -12.79 2.30
N LYS A 315 -2.31 -13.64 1.85
CA LYS A 315 -3.57 -13.89 2.57
C LYS A 315 -3.32 -14.44 3.98
N HIS A 316 -2.37 -15.38 4.14
CA HIS A 316 -1.99 -15.86 5.47
C HIS A 316 -1.40 -14.73 6.33
N TYR A 317 -0.54 -13.88 5.75
CA TYR A 317 -0.01 -12.69 6.41
C TYR A 317 -1.11 -11.76 6.94
N PHE A 318 -2.10 -11.39 6.13
CA PHE A 318 -3.16 -10.49 6.61
C PHE A 318 -4.00 -11.10 7.72
N VAL A 319 -4.32 -12.39 7.62
CA VAL A 319 -5.03 -13.10 8.69
C VAL A 319 -4.20 -13.09 9.98
N THR A 320 -2.88 -13.30 9.89
CA THR A 320 -1.98 -13.21 11.05
C THR A 320 -1.92 -11.79 11.63
N ALA A 321 -1.80 -10.75 10.80
CA ALA A 321 -1.74 -9.36 11.26
C ALA A 321 -3.05 -8.90 11.92
N VAL A 322 -4.20 -9.36 11.40
CA VAL A 322 -5.52 -9.18 12.03
C VAL A 322 -5.58 -9.83 13.40
N GLU A 323 -5.13 -11.08 13.51
CA GLU A 323 -5.12 -11.81 14.77
C GLU A 323 -4.23 -11.13 15.82
N ILE A 324 -3.05 -10.63 15.44
CA ILE A 324 -2.18 -9.85 16.34
C ILE A 324 -2.90 -8.57 16.82
N GLY A 325 -3.60 -7.88 15.92
CA GLY A 325 -4.43 -6.72 16.30
C GLY A 325 -5.54 -7.08 17.29
N ARG A 326 -6.24 -8.20 17.08
CA ARG A 326 -7.27 -8.72 17.99
C ARG A 326 -6.68 -9.02 19.37
N LEU A 327 -5.56 -9.75 19.42
CA LEU A 327 -4.86 -10.10 20.65
C LEU A 327 -4.35 -8.86 21.40
N THR A 328 -3.84 -7.87 20.68
CA THR A 328 -3.43 -6.57 21.25
C THR A 328 -4.60 -5.85 21.92
N ARG A 329 -5.78 -5.83 21.27
CA ARG A 329 -7.00 -5.24 21.84
C ARG A 329 -7.46 -5.98 23.10
N ILE A 330 -7.45 -7.31 23.08
CA ILE A 330 -7.76 -8.15 24.24
C ILE A 330 -6.82 -7.85 25.40
N PHE A 331 -5.51 -7.80 25.12
CA PHE A 331 -4.47 -7.53 26.10
C PHE A 331 -4.71 -6.20 26.82
N TRP A 332 -4.91 -5.11 26.05
CA TRP A 332 -5.13 -3.78 26.63
C TRP A 332 -6.42 -3.69 27.44
N ALA A 333 -7.53 -4.22 26.92
CA ALA A 333 -8.81 -4.15 27.63
C ALA A 333 -8.81 -4.95 28.95
N ARG A 334 -8.16 -6.12 28.98
CA ARG A 334 -8.02 -6.90 30.22
C ARG A 334 -7.04 -6.26 31.20
N LEU A 335 -5.96 -5.65 30.71
CA LEU A 335 -5.05 -4.86 31.54
C LEU A 335 -5.77 -3.65 32.16
N GLU A 336 -6.64 -2.99 31.40
CA GLU A 336 -7.51 -1.92 31.90
C GLU A 336 -8.48 -2.45 32.98
N GLU A 337 -9.07 -3.63 32.80
CA GLU A 337 -9.96 -4.26 33.79
C GLU A 337 -9.22 -4.64 35.08
N GLU A 338 -8.02 -5.24 35.00
CA GLU A 338 -7.22 -5.60 36.18
C GLU A 338 -6.84 -4.36 36.99
N ASN A 339 -6.51 -3.25 36.32
CA ASN A 339 -6.23 -1.97 36.97
C ASN A 339 -7.50 -1.27 37.47
N ALA A 340 -8.63 -1.40 36.78
CA ALA A 340 -9.91 -0.78 37.17
C ALA A 340 -10.58 -1.47 38.37
N LYS A 341 -10.33 -2.78 38.58
CA LYS A 341 -10.72 -3.49 39.81
C LYS A 341 -10.10 -2.90 41.08
N LEU A 342 -9.06 -2.08 40.94
CA LEU A 342 -8.46 -1.31 42.04
C LEU A 342 -9.16 0.04 42.28
N LEU A 343 -10.11 0.45 41.41
CA LEU A 343 -10.69 1.80 41.38
C LEU A 343 -12.21 1.86 41.66
N ASP A 344 -12.87 0.74 42.00
CA ASP A 344 -14.28 0.68 42.43
C ASP A 344 -15.27 1.57 41.62
N ARG A 345 -15.16 1.53 40.29
CA ARG A 345 -16.04 2.33 39.41
C ARG A 345 -17.38 1.65 39.22
N ALA A 346 -18.47 2.37 39.51
CA ALA A 346 -19.82 1.91 39.23
C ALA A 346 -20.04 1.66 37.71
N PRO A 347 -20.92 0.71 37.32
CA PRO A 347 -21.27 0.50 35.92
C PRO A 347 -21.91 1.76 35.33
N ALA A 348 -21.41 2.24 34.19
CA ALA A 348 -22.04 3.33 33.47
C ALA A 348 -23.38 2.85 32.84
N PRO A 349 -24.47 3.62 32.93
CA PRO A 349 -25.72 3.26 32.27
C PRO A 349 -25.58 3.29 30.74
N LEU A 350 -26.38 2.47 30.05
CA LEU A 350 -26.45 2.51 28.59
C LEU A 350 -27.09 3.85 28.14
N PRO A 351 -26.47 4.62 27.23
CA PRO A 351 -27.06 5.85 26.72
C PRO A 351 -28.46 5.63 26.12
N LYS A 352 -29.39 6.57 26.37
CA LYS A 352 -30.77 6.52 25.83
C LYS A 352 -30.82 6.41 24.29
N ALA A 353 -29.85 6.98 23.58
CA ALA A 353 -29.75 6.83 22.12
C ALA A 353 -29.55 5.37 21.64
N LEU A 354 -29.15 4.48 22.56
CA LEU A 354 -28.91 3.06 22.32
C LEU A 354 -30.01 2.17 22.93
N SER A 355 -31.10 2.75 23.46
CA SER A 355 -32.21 1.97 24.03
C SER A 355 -33.28 1.55 23.01
N THR A 356 -33.23 2.11 21.79
CA THR A 356 -34.07 1.69 20.66
C THR A 356 -33.28 1.70 19.35
N ASP A 357 -33.69 0.86 18.42
CA ASP A 357 -33.16 0.76 17.06
C ASP A 357 -34.26 0.35 16.08
N GLU A 358 -33.88 0.15 14.82
CA GLU A 358 -34.75 -0.27 13.72
C GLU A 358 -35.47 -1.61 14.01
N ALA A 359 -34.96 -2.41 14.96
CA ALA A 359 -35.55 -3.68 15.38
C ALA A 359 -36.37 -3.58 16.69
N GLY A 360 -36.61 -2.37 17.23
CA GLY A 360 -37.44 -2.12 18.42
C GLY A 360 -36.67 -1.96 19.75
N ALA A 361 -37.37 -2.12 20.88
CA ALA A 361 -36.89 -1.71 22.21
C ALA A 361 -36.15 -2.80 23.04
N LYS A 362 -36.22 -4.08 22.66
CA LYS A 362 -35.57 -5.17 23.41
C LYS A 362 -34.09 -5.29 23.04
N ILE A 363 -33.24 -4.40 23.58
CA ILE A 363 -31.81 -4.33 23.25
C ILE A 363 -30.96 -5.06 24.29
N ASN A 364 -30.18 -6.05 23.84
CA ASN A 364 -29.29 -6.86 24.66
C ASN A 364 -27.88 -6.23 24.78
N LEU A 365 -27.78 -4.96 25.18
CA LEU A 365 -26.51 -4.22 25.27
C LEU A 365 -26.29 -3.63 26.66
N ARG A 366 -25.03 -3.50 27.05
CA ARG A 366 -24.60 -2.81 28.28
C ARG A 366 -23.26 -2.12 28.08
N ILE A 367 -22.89 -1.25 29.01
CA ILE A 367 -21.54 -0.71 29.11
C ILE A 367 -20.78 -1.47 30.19
N LYS A 368 -19.69 -2.14 29.80
CA LYS A 368 -18.77 -2.85 30.71
C LYS A 368 -17.41 -2.16 30.63
N ASN A 369 -16.93 -1.61 31.73
CA ASN A 369 -15.64 -0.89 31.82
C ASN A 369 -15.48 0.21 30.75
N GLY A 370 -16.55 0.99 30.50
CA GLY A 370 -16.56 2.06 29.50
C GLY A 370 -16.63 1.59 28.04
N ARG A 371 -16.82 0.29 27.80
CA ARG A 371 -16.89 -0.30 26.45
C ARG A 371 -18.25 -0.99 26.23
N LEU A 372 -18.66 -1.09 24.97
CA LEU A 372 -19.91 -1.74 24.57
C LEU A 372 -19.79 -3.27 24.70
N ASP A 373 -20.70 -3.89 25.46
CA ASP A 373 -20.77 -5.34 25.69
C ASP A 373 -22.22 -5.83 25.62
N PHE A 374 -22.44 -7.14 25.62
CA PHE A 374 -23.78 -7.73 25.69
C PHE A 374 -24.27 -7.84 27.14
N ALA A 375 -25.54 -7.54 27.38
CA ALA A 375 -26.14 -7.72 28.70
C ALA A 375 -26.24 -9.20 29.07
N SER A 376 -26.58 -10.05 28.10
CA SER A 376 -26.59 -11.51 28.17
C SER A 376 -25.87 -12.11 26.95
N ALA A 377 -24.67 -12.64 27.19
CA ALA A 377 -23.89 -13.37 26.19
C ALA A 377 -24.65 -14.58 25.63
N ALA A 378 -25.38 -15.31 26.48
CA ALA A 378 -26.16 -16.48 26.08
C ALA A 378 -27.34 -16.12 25.17
N ALA A 379 -27.99 -14.97 25.40
CA ALA A 379 -29.05 -14.49 24.50
C ALA A 379 -28.48 -14.04 23.15
N ALA A 380 -27.36 -13.30 23.16
CA ALA A 380 -26.72 -12.82 21.94
C ALA A 380 -26.20 -13.97 21.07
N ALA A 381 -25.68 -15.05 21.67
CA ALA A 381 -25.25 -16.25 20.94
C ALA A 381 -26.40 -16.96 20.21
N LYS A 382 -27.63 -16.87 20.73
CA LYS A 382 -28.83 -17.48 20.14
C LYS A 382 -29.56 -16.57 19.15
N ASN A 383 -29.32 -15.26 19.21
CA ASN A 383 -30.02 -14.28 18.40
C ASN A 383 -29.06 -13.47 17.51
N PRO A 384 -28.86 -13.85 16.23
CA PRO A 384 -27.98 -13.15 15.31
C PRO A 384 -28.28 -11.66 15.15
N VAL A 385 -29.54 -11.22 15.35
CA VAL A 385 -29.93 -9.80 15.29
C VAL A 385 -29.15 -8.96 16.32
N ASP A 386 -28.88 -9.51 17.50
CA ASP A 386 -28.11 -8.79 18.54
C ASP A 386 -26.69 -8.46 18.07
N LEU A 387 -26.09 -9.27 17.20
CA LEU A 387 -24.77 -9.01 16.64
C LEU A 387 -24.78 -7.77 15.73
N PHE A 388 -25.85 -7.56 14.96
CA PHE A 388 -26.00 -6.37 14.12
C PHE A 388 -26.38 -5.13 14.95
N ARG A 389 -27.20 -5.30 15.99
CA ARG A 389 -27.50 -4.23 16.95
C ARG A 389 -26.25 -3.70 17.66
N TYR A 390 -25.31 -4.59 17.95
CA TYR A 390 -24.02 -4.22 18.54
C TYR A 390 -23.24 -3.24 17.63
N PHE A 391 -23.14 -3.53 16.33
CA PHE A 391 -22.49 -2.61 15.38
C PHE A 391 -23.33 -1.37 15.11
N ARG A 392 -24.67 -1.48 15.10
CA ARG A 392 -25.57 -0.33 15.00
C ARG A 392 -25.39 0.64 16.17
N ALA A 393 -25.21 0.12 17.38
CA ALA A 393 -24.94 0.93 18.56
C ALA A 393 -23.61 1.68 18.45
N PHE A 394 -22.56 1.00 17.97
CA PHE A 394 -21.28 1.66 17.67
C PHE A 394 -21.43 2.74 16.59
N ALA A 395 -22.18 2.48 15.52
CA ALA A 395 -22.43 3.45 14.45
C ALA A 395 -23.02 4.77 14.99
N LYS A 396 -23.91 4.68 16.00
CA LYS A 396 -24.53 5.83 16.68
C LYS A 396 -23.56 6.54 17.64
N ARG A 397 -22.71 5.80 18.37
CA ARG A 397 -21.85 6.29 19.46
C ARG A 397 -20.43 5.71 19.35
N PRO A 398 -19.62 6.12 18.35
CA PRO A 398 -18.29 5.53 18.10
C PRO A 398 -17.26 5.80 19.20
N GLU A 399 -17.52 6.78 20.07
CA GLU A 399 -16.67 7.07 21.24
C GLU A 399 -16.75 5.98 22.32
N ILE A 400 -17.79 5.12 22.28
CA ILE A 400 -17.91 3.94 23.12
C ILE A 400 -17.29 2.76 22.36
N ASP A 401 -16.04 2.43 22.70
CA ASP A 401 -15.29 1.38 21.99
C ASP A 401 -15.82 -0.03 22.29
N PHE A 402 -15.42 -0.98 21.45
CA PHE A 402 -15.86 -2.38 21.56
C PHE A 402 -15.23 -3.09 22.77
N HIS A 403 -16.01 -3.90 23.48
CA HIS A 403 -15.51 -4.80 24.51
C HIS A 403 -14.99 -6.11 23.88
N PRO A 404 -13.80 -6.62 24.23
CA PRO A 404 -13.23 -7.81 23.60
C PRO A 404 -14.07 -9.08 23.80
N ASP A 405 -14.71 -9.26 24.96
CA ASP A 405 -15.61 -10.41 25.19
C ASP A 405 -16.77 -10.44 24.19
N ALA A 406 -17.36 -9.29 23.85
CA ALA A 406 -18.41 -9.20 22.85
C ALA A 406 -17.88 -9.53 21.45
N LEU A 407 -16.68 -9.04 21.10
CA LEU A 407 -16.05 -9.38 19.81
C LEU A 407 -15.71 -10.87 19.70
N ASP A 408 -15.23 -11.51 20.78
CA ASP A 408 -14.98 -12.95 20.85
C ASP A 408 -16.29 -13.75 20.69
N LEU A 409 -17.37 -13.30 21.35
CA LEU A 409 -18.70 -13.88 21.17
C LEU A 409 -19.18 -13.78 19.72
N ILE A 410 -19.09 -12.60 19.11
CA ILE A 410 -19.48 -12.39 17.70
C ILE A 410 -18.67 -13.29 16.78
N SER A 411 -17.35 -13.38 17.00
CA SER A 411 -16.46 -14.20 16.16
C SER A 411 -16.82 -15.69 16.23
N LYS A 412 -17.02 -16.23 17.44
CA LYS A 412 -17.42 -17.63 17.67
C LYS A 412 -18.80 -17.97 17.11
N ASN A 413 -19.69 -16.99 17.02
CA ASN A 413 -21.06 -17.18 16.50
C ASN A 413 -21.24 -16.66 15.07
N SER A 414 -20.18 -16.21 14.39
CA SER A 414 -20.26 -15.73 13.00
C SER A 414 -20.72 -16.81 12.02
N THR A 415 -20.54 -18.09 12.35
CA THR A 415 -21.04 -19.23 11.56
C THR A 415 -22.56 -19.41 11.65
N ALA A 416 -23.23 -18.79 12.63
CA ALA A 416 -24.69 -18.78 12.75
C ALA A 416 -25.37 -17.87 11.72
N ILE A 417 -24.61 -17.12 10.91
CA ILE A 417 -25.12 -16.31 9.81
C ILE A 417 -25.47 -17.21 8.62
N THR A 418 -26.63 -17.84 8.70
CA THR A 418 -27.16 -18.74 7.66
C THR A 418 -27.73 -17.94 6.48
N SER A 419 -28.29 -18.64 5.48
CA SER A 419 -29.06 -18.00 4.41
C SER A 419 -30.33 -17.32 4.91
N GLU A 420 -30.92 -17.82 6.00
CA GLU A 420 -32.12 -17.25 6.62
C GLU A 420 -31.82 -15.89 7.25
N VAL A 421 -30.79 -15.83 8.12
CA VAL A 421 -30.33 -14.56 8.73
C VAL A 421 -29.93 -13.55 7.66
N ARG A 422 -29.31 -14.01 6.57
CA ARG A 422 -28.91 -13.15 5.45
C ARG A 422 -30.05 -12.55 4.65
N ARG A 423 -31.26 -13.09 4.76
CA ARG A 423 -32.49 -12.61 4.08
C ARG A 423 -33.46 -11.94 5.05
N ASP A 424 -33.11 -11.85 6.33
CA ASP A 424 -33.93 -11.20 7.34
C ASP A 424 -33.96 -9.67 7.07
N PRO A 425 -35.15 -9.09 6.81
CA PRO A 425 -35.28 -7.66 6.49
C PRO A 425 -34.86 -6.76 7.67
N VAL A 426 -35.00 -7.21 8.92
CA VAL A 426 -34.59 -6.44 10.10
C VAL A 426 -33.06 -6.35 10.16
N VAL A 427 -32.37 -7.45 9.87
CA VAL A 427 -30.89 -7.46 9.79
C VAL A 427 -30.40 -6.56 8.65
N ALA A 428 -31.07 -6.60 7.49
CA ALA A 428 -30.76 -5.72 6.37
C ALA A 428 -30.91 -4.24 6.74
N GLN A 429 -32.03 -3.86 7.37
CA GLN A 429 -32.26 -2.49 7.85
C GLN A 429 -31.20 -2.03 8.85
N LEU A 430 -30.86 -2.86 9.85
CA LEU A 430 -29.81 -2.54 10.82
C LEU A 430 -28.46 -2.34 10.13
N PHE A 431 -28.09 -3.21 9.18
CA PHE A 431 -26.82 -3.11 8.47
C PHE A 431 -26.74 -1.85 7.60
N VAL A 432 -27.76 -1.60 6.78
CA VAL A 432 -27.81 -0.43 5.88
C VAL A 432 -27.86 0.88 6.68
N ALA A 433 -28.67 0.94 7.75
CA ALA A 433 -28.69 2.09 8.63
C ALA A 433 -27.33 2.32 9.30
N SER A 434 -26.65 1.25 9.70
CA SER A 434 -25.30 1.35 10.30
C SER A 434 -24.30 1.95 9.33
N ILE A 435 -24.21 1.47 8.09
CA ILE A 435 -23.20 1.96 7.14
C ILE A 435 -23.49 3.39 6.66
N ALA A 436 -24.76 3.73 6.43
CA ALA A 436 -25.15 5.03 5.88
C ALA A 436 -25.08 6.18 6.90
N THR A 437 -25.19 5.88 8.20
CA THR A 437 -25.26 6.90 9.26
C THR A 437 -24.10 6.84 10.27
N ALA A 438 -23.20 5.87 10.15
CA ALA A 438 -22.05 5.76 11.04
C ALA A 438 -21.20 7.02 10.98
N LYS A 439 -20.84 7.53 12.16
CA LYS A 439 -19.83 8.59 12.30
C LYS A 439 -18.42 8.09 11.95
N ASP A 440 -18.12 6.83 12.27
CA ASP A 440 -16.88 6.14 11.95
C ASP A 440 -17.16 4.80 11.24
N PRO A 441 -17.58 4.84 9.95
CA PRO A 441 -17.94 3.64 9.21
C PRO A 441 -16.74 2.70 8.99
N VAL A 442 -15.54 3.26 8.88
CA VAL A 442 -14.31 2.51 8.60
C VAL A 442 -13.95 1.61 9.79
N LYS A 443 -13.90 2.17 11.01
CA LYS A 443 -13.62 1.36 12.21
C LYS A 443 -14.68 0.30 12.42
N MET A 444 -15.95 0.65 12.23
CA MET A 444 -17.08 -0.28 12.35
C MET A 444 -16.92 -1.48 11.40
N LEU A 445 -16.78 -1.22 10.10
CA LEU A 445 -16.69 -2.27 9.09
C LEU A 445 -15.42 -3.11 9.23
N ARG A 446 -14.29 -2.49 9.59
CA ARG A 446 -13.05 -3.22 9.88
C ARG A 446 -13.25 -4.20 11.04
N VAL A 447 -13.82 -3.76 12.16
CA VAL A 447 -14.06 -4.67 13.31
C VAL A 447 -15.09 -5.74 12.97
N MET A 448 -16.12 -5.40 12.19
CA MET A 448 -17.11 -6.37 11.69
C MET A 448 -16.47 -7.42 10.75
N SER A 449 -15.46 -7.03 9.98
CA SER A 449 -14.65 -7.93 9.15
C SER A 449 -13.69 -8.78 9.99
N GLU A 450 -13.02 -8.18 10.98
CA GLU A 450 -12.10 -8.85 11.92
C GLU A 450 -12.81 -9.96 12.72
N THR A 451 -14.10 -9.80 13.06
CA THR A 451 -14.89 -10.87 13.70
C THR A 451 -15.42 -11.91 12.72
N GLY A 452 -15.29 -11.69 11.41
CA GLY A 452 -15.86 -12.53 10.36
C GLY A 452 -17.34 -12.28 10.07
N LEU A 453 -18.03 -11.44 10.87
CA LEU A 453 -19.46 -11.16 10.71
C LEU A 453 -19.77 -10.55 9.34
N LEU A 454 -18.97 -9.57 8.89
CA LEU A 454 -19.18 -8.90 7.61
C LEU A 454 -19.04 -9.87 6.44
N GLY A 455 -17.97 -10.67 6.42
CA GLY A 455 -17.74 -11.63 5.34
C GLY A 455 -18.76 -12.77 5.30
N LYS A 456 -19.34 -13.16 6.45
CA LYS A 456 -20.44 -14.13 6.49
C LYS A 456 -21.77 -13.53 6.06
N TYR A 457 -22.02 -12.26 6.38
CA TYR A 457 -23.24 -11.55 6.00
C TYR A 457 -23.25 -11.12 4.53
N VAL A 458 -22.12 -10.69 3.98
CA VAL A 458 -21.90 -10.34 2.57
C VAL A 458 -20.83 -11.28 2.00
N PRO A 459 -21.21 -12.48 1.52
CA PRO A 459 -20.25 -13.51 1.09
C PRO A 459 -19.27 -13.05 0.00
N SER A 460 -19.71 -12.20 -0.94
CA SER A 460 -18.83 -11.64 -1.97
C SER A 460 -17.69 -10.82 -1.34
N PHE A 461 -17.99 -10.06 -0.27
CA PHE A 461 -16.98 -9.35 0.51
C PHE A 461 -16.05 -10.32 1.25
N GLY A 462 -16.60 -11.36 1.89
CA GLY A 462 -15.80 -12.36 2.61
C GLY A 462 -14.79 -13.12 1.74
N GLN A 463 -15.08 -13.28 0.44
CA GLN A 463 -14.16 -13.92 -0.51
C GLN A 463 -12.98 -13.03 -0.91
N ILE A 464 -13.15 -11.71 -0.88
CA ILE A 464 -12.10 -10.74 -1.21
C ILE A 464 -11.26 -10.32 0.01
N THR A 465 -11.68 -10.69 1.23
CA THR A 465 -10.95 -10.40 2.47
C THR A 465 -9.52 -10.95 2.44
N GLY A 466 -8.54 -10.06 2.64
CA GLY A 466 -7.12 -10.39 2.62
C GLY A 466 -6.61 -10.84 1.25
N ARG A 467 -7.31 -10.51 0.16
CA ARG A 467 -6.86 -10.79 -1.22
C ARG A 467 -6.11 -9.59 -1.77
N ILE A 468 -4.95 -9.84 -2.36
CA ILE A 468 -4.20 -8.86 -3.15
C ILE A 468 -4.49 -9.10 -4.62
N GLU A 469 -4.49 -8.04 -5.40
CA GLU A 469 -4.40 -8.07 -6.85
C GLU A 469 -3.00 -7.59 -7.26
N TYR A 470 -2.28 -8.41 -8.03
CA TYR A 470 -1.02 -8.02 -8.65
C TYR A 470 -1.35 -7.38 -10.01
N GLY A 471 -0.91 -6.14 -10.26
CA GLY A 471 -1.00 -5.50 -11.58
C GLY A 471 -1.78 -4.18 -11.65
N LEU A 472 -2.45 -3.76 -10.57
CA LEU A 472 -3.01 -2.41 -10.42
C LEU A 472 -2.39 -1.76 -9.17
N PHE A 473 -2.23 -0.43 -9.15
CA PHE A 473 -1.67 0.35 -8.03
C PHE A 473 -2.52 0.22 -6.74
N ARG A 474 -2.59 -0.97 -6.14
CA ARG A 474 -3.32 -1.17 -4.91
C ARG A 474 -2.34 -1.18 -3.77
N ARG A 475 -2.34 -0.06 -3.07
CA ARG A 475 -1.68 0.09 -1.77
C ARG A 475 -2.20 -0.95 -0.76
N TYR A 476 -3.44 -1.41 -0.93
CA TYR A 476 -4.14 -2.24 0.04
C TYR A 476 -4.68 -3.55 -0.55
N SER A 477 -4.97 -4.53 0.31
CA SER A 477 -5.85 -5.66 -0.05
C SER A 477 -7.24 -5.16 -0.48
N LEU A 478 -7.96 -5.96 -1.27
CA LEU A 478 -9.22 -5.57 -1.90
C LEU A 478 -10.29 -5.12 -0.89
N ASP A 479 -10.38 -5.79 0.25
CA ASP A 479 -11.30 -5.44 1.34
C ASP A 479 -10.94 -4.12 2.03
N GLU A 480 -9.65 -3.88 2.26
CA GLU A 480 -9.21 -2.62 2.83
C GLU A 480 -9.36 -1.46 1.83
N HIS A 481 -9.14 -1.70 0.53
CA HIS A 481 -9.43 -0.73 -0.53
C HIS A 481 -10.89 -0.24 -0.45
N VAL A 482 -11.84 -1.15 -0.23
CA VAL A 482 -13.24 -0.80 0.01
C VAL A 482 -13.39 0.07 1.25
N PHE A 483 -12.74 -0.27 2.37
CA PHE A 483 -12.83 0.54 3.60
C PHE A 483 -12.23 1.94 3.44
N GLN A 484 -11.10 2.06 2.71
CA GLN A 484 -10.49 3.36 2.41
C GLN A 484 -11.40 4.21 1.52
N SER A 485 -12.00 3.59 0.50
CA SER A 485 -12.99 4.23 -0.37
C SER A 485 -14.21 4.73 0.43
N ILE A 486 -14.71 3.94 1.39
CA ILE A 486 -15.80 4.35 2.30
C ILE A 486 -15.35 5.50 3.21
N GLY A 487 -14.10 5.50 3.65
CA GLY A 487 -13.52 6.60 4.43
C GLY A 487 -13.52 7.91 3.64
N ILE A 488 -13.13 7.87 2.36
CA ILE A 488 -13.18 9.02 1.46
C ILE A 488 -14.63 9.49 1.26
N LEU A 489 -15.55 8.57 0.93
CA LEU A 489 -16.98 8.87 0.82
C LEU A 489 -17.51 9.61 2.05
N ASN A 490 -17.17 9.11 3.25
CA ASN A 490 -17.61 9.73 4.50
C ASN A 490 -17.03 11.13 4.70
N ARG A 491 -15.76 11.38 4.32
CA ARG A 491 -15.14 12.71 4.40
C ARG A 491 -15.77 13.71 3.42
N ILE A 492 -16.07 13.29 2.19
CA ILE A 492 -16.79 14.11 1.21
C ILE A 492 -18.18 14.45 1.74
N ARG A 493 -18.92 13.46 2.25
CA ARG A 493 -20.26 13.62 2.83
C ARG A 493 -20.32 14.66 3.96
N ILE A 494 -19.33 14.69 4.85
CA ILE A 494 -19.29 15.64 5.96
C ILE A 494 -18.61 16.98 5.60
N GLY A 495 -18.27 17.19 4.32
CA GLY A 495 -17.73 18.45 3.81
C GLY A 495 -16.24 18.69 4.08
N LEU A 496 -15.48 17.70 4.56
CA LEU A 496 -14.04 17.86 4.81
C LEU A 496 -13.21 17.95 3.51
N GLU A 497 -13.77 17.51 2.38
CA GLU A 497 -13.08 17.48 1.08
C GLU A 497 -13.77 18.39 0.05
N LYS A 498 -14.56 19.37 0.50
CA LYS A 498 -15.39 20.24 -0.36
C LYS A 498 -14.58 21.00 -1.41
N ASP A 499 -13.36 21.42 -1.08
CA ASP A 499 -12.52 22.22 -1.97
C ASP A 499 -11.92 21.35 -3.08
N LEU A 500 -11.65 20.07 -2.79
CA LEU A 500 -11.13 19.10 -3.75
C LEU A 500 -12.24 18.42 -4.57
N HIS A 501 -13.44 18.28 -4.01
CA HIS A 501 -14.56 17.53 -4.59
C HIS A 501 -15.91 18.25 -4.49
N PRO A 502 -16.03 19.50 -5.00
CA PRO A 502 -17.23 20.33 -4.81
C PRO A 502 -18.51 19.67 -5.35
N ILE A 503 -18.46 19.10 -6.56
CA ILE A 503 -19.61 18.45 -7.21
C ILE A 503 -20.09 17.25 -6.38
N SER A 504 -19.18 16.38 -5.93
CA SER A 504 -19.56 15.21 -5.13
C SER A 504 -20.06 15.58 -3.74
N THR A 505 -19.54 16.66 -3.14
CA THR A 505 -20.06 17.20 -1.89
C THR A 505 -21.50 17.70 -2.07
N GLU A 506 -21.79 18.42 -3.15
CA GLU A 506 -23.15 18.89 -3.46
C GLU A 506 -24.12 17.71 -3.70
N ILE A 507 -23.71 16.73 -4.52
CA ILE A 507 -24.49 15.50 -4.78
C ILE A 507 -24.87 14.81 -3.47
N LEU A 508 -23.92 14.61 -2.57
CA LEU A 508 -24.17 13.90 -1.30
C LEU A 508 -24.96 14.74 -0.31
N ALA A 509 -24.80 16.07 -0.31
CA ALA A 509 -25.58 16.98 0.52
C ALA A 509 -27.05 17.05 0.07
N GLY A 510 -27.30 16.98 -1.23
CA GLY A 510 -28.65 16.99 -1.83
C GLY A 510 -29.31 15.62 -1.97
N ALA A 511 -28.63 14.52 -1.63
CA ALA A 511 -29.16 13.17 -1.78
C ALA A 511 -30.24 12.85 -0.72
N GLU A 512 -31.43 12.42 -1.16
CA GLU A 512 -32.51 11.98 -0.25
C GLU A 512 -32.10 10.75 0.57
N ARG A 513 -31.36 9.83 -0.05
CA ARG A 513 -30.85 8.59 0.56
C ARG A 513 -29.37 8.44 0.30
N LEU A 514 -28.61 8.27 1.37
CA LEU A 514 -27.17 7.99 1.29
C LEU A 514 -26.85 6.50 1.10
N ALA A 515 -27.78 5.61 1.46
CA ALA A 515 -27.56 4.16 1.43
C ALA A 515 -27.05 3.62 0.08
N PRO A 516 -27.63 4.01 -1.07
CA PRO A 516 -27.15 3.54 -2.37
C PRO A 516 -25.67 3.86 -2.65
N PHE A 517 -25.20 5.06 -2.31
CA PHE A 517 -23.80 5.44 -2.47
C PHE A 517 -22.86 4.57 -1.62
N TYR A 518 -23.20 4.35 -0.34
CA TYR A 518 -22.40 3.49 0.53
C TYR A 518 -22.39 2.03 0.08
N LEU A 519 -23.52 1.52 -0.44
CA LEU A 519 -23.61 0.15 -0.96
C LEU A 519 -22.85 -0.02 -2.27
N ALA A 520 -22.90 0.96 -3.18
CA ALA A 520 -22.09 0.94 -4.40
C ALA A 520 -20.60 0.87 -4.07
N VAL A 521 -20.11 1.71 -3.15
CA VAL A 521 -18.71 1.66 -2.70
C VAL A 521 -18.40 0.37 -1.94
N LEU A 522 -19.29 -0.16 -1.11
CA LEU A 522 -19.08 -1.43 -0.41
C LEU A 522 -18.93 -2.61 -1.40
N LEU A 523 -19.68 -2.59 -2.50
CA LEU A 523 -19.83 -3.74 -3.39
C LEU A 523 -18.96 -3.67 -4.65
N HIS A 524 -18.28 -2.55 -4.94
CA HIS A 524 -17.54 -2.36 -6.20
C HIS A 524 -16.37 -3.31 -6.46
N GLN A 525 -15.91 -4.05 -5.45
CA GLN A 525 -14.90 -5.11 -5.61
C GLN A 525 -15.51 -6.52 -5.61
N SER A 526 -16.85 -6.67 -5.58
CA SER A 526 -17.52 -7.97 -5.49
C SER A 526 -17.23 -8.87 -6.70
N GLY A 527 -16.94 -8.31 -7.87
CA GLY A 527 -16.55 -9.09 -9.05
C GLY A 527 -15.34 -10.00 -8.82
N TRP A 528 -14.45 -9.64 -7.88
CA TRP A 528 -13.28 -10.45 -7.50
C TRP A 528 -13.62 -11.75 -6.77
N SER A 529 -14.87 -11.90 -6.32
CA SER A 529 -15.39 -13.15 -5.76
C SER A 529 -15.86 -14.15 -6.82
N LEU A 530 -15.94 -13.73 -8.09
CA LEU A 530 -16.38 -14.58 -9.19
C LEU A 530 -15.19 -15.31 -9.82
N LYS A 531 -15.46 -16.51 -10.35
CA LYS A 531 -14.52 -17.26 -11.19
C LYS A 531 -14.34 -16.57 -12.55
N GLU A 532 -15.46 -16.21 -13.18
CA GLU A 532 -15.50 -15.46 -14.44
C GLU A 532 -15.89 -14.01 -14.16
N ARG A 533 -14.97 -13.09 -14.45
CA ARG A 533 -15.03 -11.70 -14.00
C ARG A 533 -15.48 -10.73 -15.10
N SER A 534 -16.58 -11.06 -15.76
CA SER A 534 -17.20 -10.11 -16.68
C SER A 534 -17.99 -9.05 -15.92
N GLU A 535 -18.19 -7.88 -16.54
CA GLU A 535 -18.99 -6.80 -15.95
C GLU A 535 -20.42 -7.27 -15.72
N GLU A 536 -20.99 -8.06 -16.63
CA GLU A 536 -22.35 -8.60 -16.55
C GLU A 536 -22.51 -9.55 -15.35
N ASN A 537 -21.52 -10.42 -15.11
CA ASN A 537 -21.54 -11.33 -13.97
C ASN A 537 -21.39 -10.57 -12.65
N ALA A 538 -20.54 -9.53 -12.63
CA ALA A 538 -20.39 -8.65 -11.46
C ALA A 538 -21.68 -7.89 -11.17
N GLU A 539 -22.29 -7.27 -12.18
CA GLU A 539 -23.56 -6.55 -12.09
C GLU A 539 -24.67 -7.46 -11.57
N ALA A 540 -24.84 -8.66 -12.14
CA ALA A 540 -25.84 -9.62 -11.69
C ALA A 540 -25.64 -10.04 -10.23
N LEU A 541 -24.39 -10.24 -9.78
CA LEU A 541 -24.07 -10.52 -8.38
C LEU A 541 -24.44 -9.34 -7.48
N ILE A 542 -24.00 -8.14 -7.83
CA ILE A 542 -24.18 -6.93 -7.02
C ILE A 542 -25.66 -6.60 -6.89
N GLY A 543 -26.43 -6.65 -7.98
CA GLY A 543 -27.88 -6.39 -7.96
C GLY A 543 -28.63 -7.37 -7.04
N ARG A 544 -28.28 -8.66 -7.07
CA ARG A 544 -28.85 -9.64 -6.12
C ARG A 544 -28.52 -9.31 -4.67
N VAL A 545 -27.30 -8.84 -4.41
CA VAL A 545 -26.88 -8.46 -3.05
C VAL A 545 -27.58 -7.18 -2.60
N ALA A 546 -27.70 -6.16 -3.45
CA ALA A 546 -28.36 -4.90 -3.14
C ALA A 546 -29.86 -5.09 -2.83
N ARG A 547 -30.60 -5.85 -3.65
CA ARG A 547 -32.02 -6.20 -3.35
C ARG A 547 -32.17 -6.92 -2.03
N ARG A 548 -31.29 -7.89 -1.75
CA ARG A 548 -31.27 -8.61 -0.46
C ARG A 548 -31.03 -7.68 0.72
N LEU A 549 -30.30 -6.59 0.53
CA LEU A 549 -30.06 -5.56 1.55
C LEU A 549 -31.22 -4.55 1.67
N GLY A 550 -32.32 -4.74 0.94
CA GLY A 550 -33.54 -3.94 1.05
C GLY A 550 -33.60 -2.73 0.12
N GLU A 551 -32.71 -2.63 -0.88
CA GLU A 551 -32.81 -1.61 -1.92
C GLU A 551 -33.92 -1.94 -2.93
N SER A 552 -34.53 -0.90 -3.50
CA SER A 552 -35.53 -1.04 -4.56
C SER A 552 -34.91 -1.64 -5.82
N ASP A 553 -35.72 -2.16 -6.75
CA ASP A 553 -35.18 -2.70 -8.01
C ASP A 553 -34.45 -1.63 -8.84
N ALA A 554 -34.92 -0.38 -8.79
CA ALA A 554 -34.27 0.75 -9.45
C ALA A 554 -32.91 1.06 -8.81
N ASP A 555 -32.86 1.26 -7.48
CA ASP A 555 -31.62 1.54 -6.76
C ASP A 555 -30.63 0.37 -6.87
N ALA A 556 -31.11 -0.87 -6.76
CA ALA A 556 -30.28 -2.06 -6.93
C ALA A 556 -29.69 -2.16 -8.33
N GLY A 557 -30.42 -1.74 -9.37
CA GLY A 557 -29.93 -1.63 -10.74
C GLY A 557 -28.82 -0.59 -10.88
N ASP A 558 -29.02 0.63 -10.36
CA ASP A 558 -28.02 1.69 -10.44
C ASP A 558 -26.76 1.35 -9.62
N ILE A 559 -26.92 0.79 -8.42
CA ILE A 559 -25.81 0.27 -7.59
C ILE A 559 -25.04 -0.79 -8.36
N ALA A 560 -25.75 -1.76 -8.97
CA ALA A 560 -25.13 -2.86 -9.69
C ALA A 560 -24.32 -2.39 -10.89
N TRP A 561 -24.91 -1.51 -11.71
CA TRP A 561 -24.25 -0.99 -12.90
C TRP A 561 -22.99 -0.19 -12.53
N CYS A 562 -23.09 0.74 -11.56
CA CYS A 562 -21.96 1.58 -11.14
C CYS A 562 -20.84 0.74 -10.51
N ALA A 563 -21.20 -0.15 -9.58
CA ALA A 563 -20.24 -0.94 -8.83
C ALA A 563 -19.58 -2.04 -9.68
N ALA A 564 -20.21 -2.50 -10.76
CA ALA A 564 -19.57 -3.35 -11.75
C ALA A 564 -18.56 -2.58 -12.64
N ARG A 565 -18.73 -1.26 -12.76
CA ARG A 565 -17.98 -0.39 -13.68
C ARG A 565 -17.29 0.81 -13.00
N PRO A 566 -16.54 0.61 -11.90
CA PRO A 566 -15.96 1.71 -11.12
C PRO A 566 -14.90 2.53 -11.88
N LEU A 567 -14.41 2.04 -13.02
CA LEU A 567 -13.41 2.69 -13.86
C LEU A 567 -13.96 3.17 -15.20
N HIS A 568 -15.26 3.03 -15.47
CA HIS A 568 -15.82 3.36 -16.78
C HIS A 568 -15.68 4.85 -17.12
N MET A 569 -15.99 5.73 -16.15
CA MET A 569 -15.82 7.18 -16.32
C MET A 569 -14.36 7.58 -16.58
N VAL A 570 -13.41 6.91 -15.90
CA VAL A 570 -11.96 7.11 -16.09
C VAL A 570 -11.54 6.63 -17.47
N GLY A 571 -12.05 5.47 -17.89
CA GLY A 571 -11.79 4.91 -19.22
C GLY A 571 -12.20 5.87 -20.33
N VAL A 572 -13.37 6.49 -20.24
CA VAL A 572 -13.82 7.49 -21.22
C VAL A 572 -12.98 8.76 -21.13
N ALA A 573 -12.86 9.36 -19.93
CA ALA A 573 -12.17 10.62 -19.71
C ALA A 573 -10.68 10.60 -20.11
N HIS A 574 -10.02 9.43 -20.05
CA HIS A 574 -8.60 9.30 -20.38
C HIS A 574 -8.31 8.71 -21.76
N ARG A 575 -9.28 8.14 -22.47
CA ARG A 575 -9.06 7.50 -23.78
C ARG A 575 -9.77 8.19 -24.93
N ARG A 576 -10.67 9.13 -24.65
CA ARG A 576 -11.53 9.75 -25.65
C ARG A 576 -11.36 11.26 -25.67
N ASN A 577 -11.59 11.82 -26.85
CA ASN A 577 -11.67 13.25 -27.11
C ASN A 577 -12.99 13.82 -26.54
N LEU A 578 -12.91 14.52 -25.41
CA LEU A 578 -14.08 15.19 -24.79
C LEU A 578 -14.50 16.47 -25.52
N GLY A 579 -13.79 16.89 -26.56
CA GLY A 579 -14.20 17.94 -27.49
C GLY A 579 -15.23 17.49 -28.53
N GLU A 580 -15.48 16.18 -28.66
CA GLU A 580 -16.52 15.64 -29.57
C GLU A 580 -17.84 15.40 -28.80
N ALA A 581 -18.91 16.08 -29.21
CA ALA A 581 -20.23 15.94 -28.59
C ALA A 581 -20.71 14.47 -28.56
N LYS A 582 -20.43 13.73 -29.64
CA LYS A 582 -20.73 12.30 -29.77
C LYS A 582 -20.15 11.47 -28.63
N VAL A 583 -18.91 11.73 -28.21
CA VAL A 583 -18.27 10.98 -27.11
C VAL A 583 -19.02 11.17 -25.79
N ILE A 584 -19.40 12.42 -25.48
CA ILE A 584 -20.14 12.75 -24.26
C ILE A 584 -21.56 12.18 -24.33
N ALA A 585 -22.22 12.30 -25.48
CA ALA A 585 -23.56 11.77 -25.71
C ALA A 585 -23.62 10.24 -25.60
N ASP A 586 -22.68 9.53 -26.22
CA ASP A 586 -22.59 8.06 -26.15
C ASP A 586 -22.38 7.59 -24.70
N PHE A 587 -21.47 8.23 -23.96
CA PHE A 587 -21.28 7.96 -22.53
C PHE A 587 -22.55 8.25 -21.71
N ALA A 588 -23.18 9.40 -21.94
CA ALA A 588 -24.39 9.78 -21.22
C ALA A 588 -25.56 8.83 -21.52
N ALA A 589 -25.69 8.36 -22.76
CA ALA A 589 -26.67 7.37 -23.18
C ALA A 589 -26.42 6.00 -22.52
N GLU A 590 -25.16 5.57 -22.41
CA GLU A 590 -24.79 4.34 -21.70
C GLU A 590 -25.11 4.41 -20.20
N VAL A 591 -24.82 5.55 -19.56
CA VAL A 591 -25.16 5.81 -18.17
C VAL A 591 -26.68 5.88 -17.97
N GLY A 592 -27.40 6.49 -18.91
CA GLY A 592 -28.86 6.49 -19.02
C GLY A 592 -29.61 7.43 -18.07
N THR A 593 -29.20 7.56 -16.80
CA THR A 593 -29.91 8.42 -15.82
C THR A 593 -28.98 9.32 -15.01
N ARG A 594 -29.48 10.50 -14.60
CA ARG A 594 -28.76 11.43 -13.72
C ARG A 594 -28.42 10.83 -12.36
N ALA A 595 -29.31 9.99 -11.82
CA ALA A 595 -29.06 9.29 -10.55
C ALA A 595 -27.83 8.38 -10.66
N ARG A 596 -27.74 7.61 -11.76
CA ARG A 596 -26.60 6.74 -12.04
C ARG A 596 -25.32 7.54 -12.30
N LEU A 597 -25.39 8.63 -13.08
CA LEU A 597 -24.23 9.50 -13.35
C LEU A 597 -23.63 10.07 -12.05
N ARG A 598 -24.48 10.56 -11.15
CA ARG A 598 -24.06 11.08 -9.84
C ARG A 598 -23.40 10.01 -8.98
N MET A 599 -23.96 8.80 -8.96
CA MET A 599 -23.40 7.67 -8.22
C MET A 599 -22.06 7.20 -8.79
N LEU A 600 -21.94 7.13 -10.12
CA LEU A 600 -20.72 6.76 -10.82
C LEU A 600 -19.59 7.77 -10.52
N LEU A 601 -19.87 9.07 -10.56
CA LEU A 601 -18.88 10.10 -10.23
C LEU A 601 -18.34 9.92 -8.80
N VAL A 602 -19.24 9.82 -7.82
CA VAL A 602 -18.86 9.66 -6.40
C VAL A 602 -18.04 8.38 -6.20
N LEU A 603 -18.48 7.26 -6.79
CA LEU A 603 -17.76 5.99 -6.72
C LEU A 603 -16.37 6.08 -7.35
N THR A 604 -16.27 6.72 -8.52
CA THR A 604 -15.00 6.90 -9.25
C THR A 604 -13.99 7.68 -8.42
N ILE A 605 -14.41 8.80 -7.82
CA ILE A 605 -13.57 9.61 -6.93
C ILE A 605 -13.09 8.79 -5.73
N CYS A 606 -14.02 8.09 -5.05
CA CYS A 606 -13.70 7.29 -3.88
C CYS A 606 -12.70 6.17 -4.23
N HIS A 607 -12.87 5.53 -5.39
CA HIS A 607 -11.99 4.48 -5.88
C HIS A 607 -10.58 5.02 -6.17
N LEU A 608 -10.46 6.06 -7.00
CA LEU A 608 -9.16 6.61 -7.41
C LEU A 608 -8.38 7.21 -6.24
N ARG A 609 -9.03 7.97 -5.35
CA ARG A 609 -8.39 8.52 -4.14
C ARG A 609 -7.89 7.44 -3.18
N ALA A 610 -8.45 6.21 -3.24
CA ALA A 610 -8.00 5.08 -2.42
C ALA A 610 -6.81 4.31 -3.03
N VAL A 611 -6.62 4.39 -4.35
CA VAL A 611 -5.52 3.76 -5.10
C VAL A 611 -4.18 4.44 -4.77
N SER A 612 -4.05 5.74 -5.10
CA SER A 612 -2.86 6.55 -4.81
C SER A 612 -3.18 8.04 -4.81
N ALA A 613 -2.32 8.86 -4.21
CA ALA A 613 -2.44 10.32 -4.29
C ALA A 613 -2.37 10.81 -5.75
N ASP A 614 -1.43 10.25 -6.53
CA ASP A 614 -1.23 10.54 -7.95
C ASP A 614 -2.39 10.08 -8.85
N ALA A 615 -3.32 9.23 -8.39
CA ALA A 615 -4.41 8.72 -9.23
C ALA A 615 -5.57 9.73 -9.38
N TRP A 616 -5.56 10.80 -8.59
CA TRP A 616 -6.52 11.91 -8.66
C TRP A 616 -5.77 13.24 -8.68
N ASP A 617 -4.94 13.43 -9.70
CA ASP A 617 -4.26 14.70 -9.95
C ASP A 617 -5.22 15.78 -10.47
N ASP A 618 -4.72 17.01 -10.62
CA ASP A 618 -5.52 18.13 -11.14
C ASP A 618 -6.03 17.85 -12.55
N TRP A 619 -5.20 17.21 -13.37
CA TRP A 619 -5.54 16.79 -14.72
C TRP A 619 -6.75 15.85 -14.77
N THR A 620 -6.68 14.72 -14.06
CA THR A 620 -7.75 13.72 -13.96
C THR A 620 -9.05 14.35 -13.46
N ARG A 621 -8.94 15.25 -12.49
CA ARG A 621 -10.09 15.99 -11.94
C ARG A 621 -10.77 16.83 -13.02
N LYS A 622 -10.01 17.61 -13.80
CA LYS A 622 -10.54 18.46 -14.88
C LYS A 622 -11.29 17.64 -15.94
N GLN A 623 -10.70 16.53 -16.40
CA GLN A 623 -11.31 15.68 -17.43
C GLN A 623 -12.60 15.01 -16.95
N ILE A 624 -12.60 14.45 -15.74
CA ILE A 624 -13.79 13.83 -15.15
C ILE A 624 -14.89 14.88 -14.88
N THR A 625 -14.53 16.09 -14.45
CA THR A 625 -15.49 17.19 -14.29
C THR A 625 -16.12 17.59 -15.63
N ALA A 626 -15.33 17.71 -16.69
CA ALA A 626 -15.85 18.04 -18.02
C ALA A 626 -16.82 16.95 -18.52
N LEU A 627 -16.43 15.68 -18.44
CA LEU A 627 -17.27 14.55 -18.83
C LEU A 627 -18.58 14.52 -18.02
N TYR A 628 -18.51 14.72 -16.70
CA TYR A 628 -19.69 14.76 -15.84
C TYR A 628 -20.65 15.90 -16.24
N SER A 629 -20.15 17.12 -16.38
CA SER A 629 -20.99 18.29 -16.66
C SER A 629 -21.64 18.22 -18.03
N GLY A 630 -20.91 17.78 -19.06
CA GLY A 630 -21.48 17.56 -20.39
C GLY A 630 -22.53 16.44 -20.37
N ALA A 631 -22.26 15.32 -19.70
CA ALA A 631 -23.22 14.23 -19.59
C ALA A 631 -24.47 14.63 -18.80
N ASP A 632 -24.34 15.45 -17.74
CA ASP A 632 -25.49 15.96 -16.99
C ASP A 632 -26.35 16.91 -17.81
N ALA A 633 -25.73 17.74 -18.68
CA ALA A 633 -26.41 18.59 -19.64
C ALA A 633 -27.18 17.77 -20.69
N PHE A 634 -26.53 16.75 -21.28
CA PHE A 634 -27.18 15.82 -22.21
C PHE A 634 -28.37 15.10 -21.57
N LEU A 635 -28.21 14.59 -20.35
CA LEU A 635 -29.31 13.94 -19.62
C LEU A 635 -30.42 14.93 -19.19
N ALA A 636 -30.17 16.24 -19.24
CA ALA A 636 -31.17 17.29 -19.00
C ALA A 636 -32.08 17.53 -20.20
N GLY A 637 -31.49 17.61 -21.39
CA GLY A 637 -32.12 18.21 -22.57
C GLY A 637 -31.64 17.68 -23.91
N GLY A 638 -30.95 16.54 -23.93
CA GLY A 638 -30.44 15.89 -25.14
C GLY A 638 -29.32 16.67 -25.84
N ASP A 639 -29.19 16.45 -27.14
CA ASP A 639 -28.13 17.03 -27.98
C ASP A 639 -28.11 18.57 -27.94
N ALA A 640 -29.28 19.21 -27.87
CA ALA A 640 -29.37 20.67 -27.82
C ALA A 640 -28.71 21.24 -26.55
N ALA A 641 -29.04 20.68 -25.38
CA ALA A 641 -28.45 21.13 -24.11
C ALA A 641 -26.95 20.81 -24.03
N LEU A 642 -26.51 19.71 -24.64
CA LEU A 642 -25.08 19.39 -24.74
C LEU A 642 -24.36 20.39 -25.66
N ALA A 643 -24.93 20.71 -26.82
CA ALA A 643 -24.38 21.69 -27.74
C ALA A 643 -24.26 23.08 -27.08
N ASP A 644 -25.31 23.53 -26.39
CA ASP A 644 -25.31 24.79 -25.64
C ASP A 644 -24.19 24.81 -24.58
N TRP A 645 -24.03 23.71 -23.84
CA TRP A 645 -22.96 23.58 -22.83
C TRP A 645 -21.57 23.61 -23.46
N MET A 646 -21.38 22.94 -24.60
CA MET A 646 -20.10 22.92 -25.32
C MET A 646 -19.77 24.30 -25.89
N GLU A 647 -20.75 25.00 -26.45
CA GLU A 647 -20.59 26.38 -26.93
C GLU A 647 -20.27 27.33 -25.78
N GLU A 648 -20.96 27.22 -24.64
CA GLU A 648 -20.67 28.02 -23.45
C GLU A 648 -19.25 27.76 -22.95
N ARG A 649 -18.83 26.49 -22.89
CA ARG A 649 -17.47 26.10 -22.50
C ARG A 649 -16.42 26.66 -23.46
N ALA A 650 -16.63 26.54 -24.77
CA ALA A 650 -15.72 27.06 -25.78
C ALA A 650 -15.67 28.59 -25.72
N SER A 651 -16.81 29.27 -25.59
CA SER A 651 -16.91 30.73 -25.47
C SER A 651 -16.24 31.26 -24.20
N LYS A 652 -16.44 30.57 -23.07
CA LYS A 652 -15.76 30.90 -21.82
C LYS A 652 -14.25 30.77 -21.96
N THR A 653 -13.78 29.63 -22.48
CA THR A 653 -12.35 29.38 -22.70
C THR A 653 -11.77 30.41 -23.67
N ARG A 654 -12.49 30.72 -24.75
CA ARG A 654 -12.13 31.76 -25.71
C ARG A 654 -11.99 33.13 -25.05
N LYS A 655 -12.92 33.54 -24.19
CA LYS A 655 -12.87 34.82 -23.47
C LYS A 655 -11.72 34.90 -22.47
N GLU A 656 -11.50 33.84 -21.71
CA GLU A 656 -10.43 33.78 -20.69
C GLU A 656 -9.05 33.76 -21.35
N ALA A 657 -8.89 32.96 -22.42
CA ALA A 657 -7.75 33.00 -23.33
C ALA A 657 -7.50 34.41 -23.89
N ASP A 658 -8.53 35.02 -24.48
CA ASP A 658 -8.49 36.34 -25.08
C ASP A 658 -8.11 37.44 -24.05
N ALA A 659 -8.58 37.32 -22.80
CA ALA A 659 -8.19 38.20 -21.70
C ALA A 659 -6.72 38.00 -21.26
N ALA A 660 -6.26 36.76 -21.19
CA ALA A 660 -4.86 36.46 -20.86
C ALA A 660 -3.87 36.98 -21.91
N LEU A 661 -4.31 37.08 -23.18
CA LEU A 661 -3.53 37.65 -24.27
C LEU A 661 -3.75 39.16 -24.46
N SER A 662 -4.22 39.87 -23.42
CA SER A 662 -4.54 41.30 -23.51
C SER A 662 -3.36 42.20 -23.88
N ASP A 663 -2.15 41.81 -23.51
CA ASP A 663 -0.91 42.54 -23.82
C ASP A 663 -0.38 42.30 -25.25
N TRP A 664 -1.07 41.50 -26.06
CA TRP A 664 -0.69 41.24 -27.44
C TRP A 664 -1.19 42.32 -28.40
N PRO A 665 -0.45 42.62 -29.48
CA PRO A 665 -0.97 43.40 -30.60
C PRO A 665 -2.27 42.79 -31.13
N LYS A 666 -3.30 43.62 -31.34
CA LYS A 666 -4.65 43.16 -31.75
C LYS A 666 -4.64 42.22 -32.96
N SER A 667 -3.79 42.48 -33.95
CA SER A 667 -3.65 41.65 -35.16
C SER A 667 -3.04 40.28 -34.88
N GLU A 668 -2.00 40.20 -34.04
CA GLU A 668 -1.36 38.93 -33.65
C GLU A 668 -2.32 38.06 -32.83
N ARG A 669 -3.02 38.67 -31.88
CA ARG A 669 -4.05 38.01 -31.07
C ARG A 669 -5.19 37.48 -31.93
N ALA A 670 -5.74 38.29 -32.82
CA ALA A 670 -6.82 37.85 -33.72
C ALA A 670 -6.36 36.72 -34.64
N ALA A 671 -5.13 36.79 -35.18
CA ALA A 671 -4.57 35.73 -36.02
C ALA A 671 -4.43 34.41 -35.26
N PHE A 672 -3.88 34.43 -34.04
CA PHE A 672 -3.76 33.23 -33.21
C PHE A 672 -5.12 32.66 -32.81
N MET A 673 -6.07 33.51 -32.39
CA MET A 673 -7.41 33.07 -31.98
C MET A 673 -8.24 32.46 -33.13
N ASN A 674 -7.93 32.81 -34.38
CA ASN A 674 -8.58 32.24 -35.57
C ASN A 674 -8.01 30.88 -35.99
N ARG A 675 -6.85 30.46 -35.46
CA ARG A 675 -6.27 29.13 -35.73
C ARG A 675 -6.91 28.01 -34.90
N LEU A 676 -7.81 28.38 -33.99
CA LEU A 676 -8.36 27.50 -32.96
C LEU A 676 -9.81 27.18 -33.29
N SER A 677 -10.05 25.90 -33.54
CA SER A 677 -11.40 25.36 -33.61
C SER A 677 -12.06 25.36 -32.22
N ASP A 678 -13.38 25.44 -32.20
CA ASP A 678 -14.14 25.36 -30.94
C ASP A 678 -13.95 24.00 -30.24
N ALA A 679 -13.67 22.94 -31.01
CA ALA A 679 -13.28 21.63 -30.49
C ALA A 679 -11.95 21.68 -29.72
N SER A 680 -10.96 22.41 -30.24
CA SER A 680 -9.66 22.59 -29.56
C SER A 680 -9.82 23.40 -28.27
N LEU A 681 -10.64 24.45 -28.30
CA LEU A 681 -10.96 25.28 -27.13
C LEU A 681 -11.79 24.54 -26.08
N ALA A 682 -12.59 23.55 -26.46
CA ALA A 682 -13.32 22.72 -25.52
C ALA A 682 -12.40 21.74 -24.75
N MET A 683 -11.27 21.35 -25.35
CA MET A 683 -10.33 20.37 -24.82
C MET A 683 -9.26 20.94 -23.88
N ILE A 684 -8.68 22.10 -24.19
CA ILE A 684 -7.63 22.72 -23.37
C ILE A 684 -8.25 23.68 -22.35
N ASP A 685 -7.76 23.66 -21.10
CA ASP A 685 -8.17 24.68 -20.13
C ASP A 685 -7.52 26.06 -20.41
N PRO A 686 -8.18 27.16 -20.01
CA PRO A 686 -7.72 28.53 -20.30
C PRO A 686 -6.29 28.85 -19.84
N GLU A 687 -5.85 28.30 -18.71
CA GLU A 687 -4.52 28.57 -18.15
C GLU A 687 -3.43 27.88 -18.98
N THR A 688 -3.63 26.59 -19.27
CA THR A 688 -2.76 25.81 -20.17
C THR A 688 -2.70 26.47 -21.55
N PHE A 689 -3.84 26.93 -22.04
CA PHE A 689 -3.95 27.63 -23.32
C PHE A 689 -3.15 28.94 -23.33
N SER A 690 -3.26 29.76 -22.29
CA SER A 690 -2.57 31.06 -22.19
C SER A 690 -1.05 30.88 -22.25
N ARG A 691 -0.55 29.86 -21.53
CA ARG A 691 0.87 29.48 -21.57
C ARG A 691 1.28 28.99 -22.97
N ALA A 692 0.46 28.18 -23.63
CA ALA A 692 0.71 27.71 -24.99
C ALA A 692 0.73 28.86 -26.01
N ALA A 693 -0.12 29.88 -25.82
CA ALA A 693 -0.14 31.07 -26.66
C ALA A 693 1.14 31.91 -26.51
N GLU A 694 1.58 32.21 -25.27
CA GLU A 694 2.83 32.93 -25.02
C GLU A 694 4.05 32.21 -25.63
N LEU A 695 4.04 30.87 -25.54
CA LEU A 695 4.99 30.00 -26.22
C LEU A 695 4.91 30.13 -27.73
N ALA A 696 3.72 30.06 -28.31
CA ALA A 696 3.51 30.21 -29.75
C ALA A 696 4.05 31.55 -30.26
N ARG A 697 3.82 32.65 -29.55
CA ARG A 697 4.39 33.97 -29.90
C ARG A 697 5.91 33.99 -29.89
N SER A 698 6.51 33.26 -28.96
CA SER A 698 7.96 33.10 -28.88
C SER A 698 8.47 32.21 -30.01
N ALA A 699 7.71 31.17 -30.38
CA ALA A 699 8.02 30.23 -31.45
C ALA A 699 7.92 30.85 -32.85
N GLU A 700 6.99 31.78 -33.09
CA GLU A 700 6.81 32.48 -34.38
C GLU A 700 8.08 33.23 -34.84
N ARG A 701 9.04 33.47 -33.93
CA ARG A 701 10.36 34.06 -34.25
C ARG A 701 11.48 33.03 -34.46
N CYS A 702 11.30 31.81 -33.97
CA CYS A 702 12.36 30.81 -33.77
C CYS A 702 12.02 29.41 -34.34
N GLY A 703 10.84 29.24 -34.95
CA GLY A 703 10.30 28.00 -35.51
C GLY A 703 9.70 27.03 -34.49
N VAL A 704 10.20 27.02 -33.25
CA VAL A 704 9.78 26.09 -32.18
C VAL A 704 9.89 26.77 -30.81
N ALA A 705 8.98 26.48 -29.88
CA ALA A 705 9.14 26.80 -28.46
C ALA A 705 8.70 25.65 -27.54
N ALA A 706 9.38 25.54 -26.38
CA ALA A 706 9.00 24.65 -25.29
C ALA A 706 9.03 25.39 -23.95
N SER A 707 8.10 25.12 -23.03
CA SER A 707 8.17 25.60 -21.63
C SER A 707 7.99 24.43 -20.69
N ILE A 708 8.69 24.45 -19.54
CA ILE A 708 8.59 23.42 -18.52
C ILE A 708 8.30 24.06 -17.16
N ALA A 709 7.19 23.68 -16.52
CA ALA A 709 6.89 24.07 -15.14
C ALA A 709 7.63 23.14 -14.16
N GLU A 710 8.48 23.67 -13.25
CA GLU A 710 9.34 22.83 -12.38
C GLU A 710 8.57 21.98 -11.37
N GLU A 711 7.45 22.46 -10.83
CA GLU A 711 6.73 21.77 -9.74
C GLU A 711 6.00 20.50 -10.22
N ASP A 712 5.47 20.51 -11.45
CA ASP A 712 4.71 19.39 -12.04
C ASP A 712 5.36 18.77 -13.29
N VAL A 713 6.53 19.27 -13.71
CA VAL A 713 7.23 18.96 -14.98
C VAL A 713 6.24 18.76 -16.14
N GLU A 714 5.53 19.83 -16.44
CA GLU A 714 4.66 19.89 -17.61
C GLU A 714 5.40 20.57 -18.75
N ALA A 715 5.51 19.92 -19.92
CA ALA A 715 6.13 20.47 -21.11
C ALA A 715 5.08 20.80 -22.18
N ILE A 716 5.06 22.04 -22.67
CA ILE A 716 4.23 22.43 -23.83
C ILE A 716 5.16 22.62 -25.02
N VAL A 717 4.84 22.05 -26.19
CA VAL A 717 5.61 22.18 -27.43
C VAL A 717 4.74 22.79 -28.51
N TYR A 718 5.26 23.82 -29.18
CA TYR A 718 4.67 24.44 -30.36
C TYR A 718 5.61 24.34 -31.56
N ALA A 719 5.17 23.72 -32.66
CA ALA A 719 5.97 23.47 -33.86
C ALA A 719 5.08 23.24 -35.10
N ASP A 720 5.67 23.27 -36.30
CA ASP A 720 5.02 22.76 -37.52
C ASP A 720 4.85 21.23 -37.42
N ASP A 721 3.66 20.72 -37.76
CA ASP A 721 3.41 19.29 -37.71
C ASP A 721 4.17 18.55 -38.82
N ARG A 722 4.59 17.32 -38.51
CA ARG A 722 5.21 16.40 -39.46
C ARG A 722 5.01 14.96 -39.01
N THR A 723 4.91 14.04 -39.97
CA THR A 723 4.80 12.61 -39.68
C THR A 723 5.94 12.15 -38.74
N GLY A 724 5.56 11.61 -37.58
CA GLY A 724 6.48 11.13 -36.56
C GLY A 724 6.96 12.17 -35.54
N LEU A 725 6.48 13.42 -35.58
CA LEU A 725 6.86 14.44 -34.60
C LEU A 725 6.60 14.00 -33.15
N LEU A 726 5.38 13.51 -32.86
CA LEU A 726 5.03 12.99 -31.54
C LEU A 726 5.97 11.86 -31.08
N ALA A 727 6.41 11.02 -32.01
CA ALA A 727 7.39 9.97 -31.71
C ALA A 727 8.72 10.58 -31.30
N ASP A 728 9.24 11.53 -32.08
CA ASP A 728 10.52 12.19 -31.78
C ASP A 728 10.48 12.93 -30.43
N LEU A 729 9.36 13.60 -30.11
CA LEU A 729 9.14 14.24 -28.80
C LEU A 729 9.09 13.21 -27.66
N ALA A 730 8.34 12.13 -27.81
CA ALA A 730 8.30 11.04 -26.83
C ALA A 730 9.68 10.39 -26.63
N GLY A 731 10.46 10.26 -27.71
CA GLY A 731 11.83 9.78 -27.70
C GLY A 731 12.78 10.72 -26.95
N ALA A 732 12.65 12.04 -27.15
CA ALA A 732 13.41 13.05 -26.43
C ALA A 732 13.14 13.01 -24.92
N ILE A 733 11.87 12.88 -24.52
CA ILE A 733 11.47 12.75 -23.11
C ILE A 733 12.07 11.48 -22.49
N ALA A 734 11.94 10.34 -23.17
CA ALA A 734 12.47 9.07 -22.70
C ALA A 734 14.02 9.08 -22.61
N GLY A 735 14.69 9.69 -23.60
CA GLY A 735 16.15 9.85 -23.62
C GLY A 735 16.69 10.75 -22.51
N ALA A 736 15.94 11.77 -22.11
CA ALA A 736 16.24 12.59 -20.94
C ALA A 736 15.98 11.87 -19.60
N GLY A 737 15.43 10.65 -19.63
CA GLY A 737 15.11 9.84 -18.44
C GLY A 737 13.71 10.08 -17.86
N GLY A 738 12.91 10.94 -18.51
CA GLY A 738 11.53 11.23 -18.12
C GLY A 738 10.55 10.11 -18.50
N ASN A 739 9.41 10.07 -17.82
CA ASN A 739 8.30 9.19 -18.19
C ASN A 739 7.05 10.01 -18.50
N VAL A 740 6.47 9.84 -19.68
CA VAL A 740 5.21 10.52 -20.04
C VAL A 740 4.08 9.90 -19.21
N ARG A 741 3.42 10.73 -18.38
CA ARG A 741 2.20 10.33 -17.66
C ARG A 741 0.97 10.57 -18.52
N ASN A 742 0.96 11.70 -19.22
CA ASN A 742 -0.12 12.13 -20.09
C ASN A 742 0.43 12.98 -21.25
N VAL A 743 -0.25 12.95 -22.38
CA VAL A 743 -0.05 13.92 -23.47
C VAL A 743 -1.40 14.26 -24.10
N HIS A 744 -1.58 15.53 -24.42
CA HIS A 744 -2.62 16.03 -25.34
C HIS A 744 -1.91 16.56 -26.56
N ALA A 745 -1.97 15.80 -27.64
CA ALA A 745 -1.45 16.22 -28.94
C ALA A 745 -2.60 16.84 -29.73
N LEU A 746 -2.40 18.08 -30.20
CA LEU A 746 -3.44 18.85 -30.89
C LEU A 746 -2.88 19.49 -32.14
N THR A 747 -3.50 19.20 -33.28
CA THR A 747 -3.19 19.83 -34.57
C THR A 747 -4.15 21.00 -34.81
N LEU A 748 -3.59 22.17 -35.11
CA LEU A 748 -4.31 23.39 -35.46
C LEU A 748 -4.65 23.44 -36.96
N ASP A 749 -5.61 24.30 -37.32
CA ASP A 749 -6.10 24.41 -38.71
C ASP A 749 -5.03 24.87 -39.72
N ASP A 750 -3.92 25.45 -39.25
CA ASP A 750 -2.78 25.87 -40.08
C ASP A 750 -1.63 24.85 -40.14
N GLY A 751 -1.85 23.63 -39.63
CA GLY A 751 -0.87 22.53 -39.66
C GLY A 751 0.21 22.64 -38.59
N LYS A 752 0.02 23.46 -37.55
CA LYS A 752 0.89 23.53 -36.37
C LYS A 752 0.35 22.68 -35.23
N ILE A 753 1.23 22.26 -34.31
CA ILE A 753 0.82 21.50 -33.11
C ILE A 753 0.88 22.32 -31.83
N ILE A 754 0.02 21.96 -30.88
CA ILE A 754 0.15 22.27 -29.46
C ILE A 754 0.16 20.95 -28.69
N ASP A 755 1.34 20.44 -28.38
CA ASP A 755 1.48 19.20 -27.60
C ASP A 755 1.77 19.53 -26.14
N VAL A 756 0.90 19.08 -25.24
CA VAL A 756 1.04 19.29 -23.79
C VAL A 756 1.35 17.96 -23.11
N PHE A 757 2.56 17.80 -22.56
CA PHE A 757 3.04 16.61 -21.89
C PHE A 757 3.08 16.80 -20.37
N ALA A 758 2.45 15.90 -19.62
CA ALA A 758 2.72 15.75 -18.19
C ALA A 758 3.81 14.70 -17.99
N ILE A 759 4.96 15.08 -17.42
CA ILE A 759 6.16 14.25 -17.38
C ILE A 759 6.54 13.93 -15.93
N ARG A 760 6.79 12.66 -15.63
CA ARG A 760 7.43 12.27 -14.36
C ARG A 760 8.95 12.35 -14.52
N PRO A 761 9.66 13.11 -13.66
CA PRO A 761 11.12 13.10 -13.65
C PRO A 761 11.67 11.74 -13.18
N PRO A 762 12.98 11.48 -13.35
CA PRO A 762 13.64 10.31 -12.79
C PRO A 762 13.41 10.18 -11.27
N ASP A 763 13.24 8.96 -10.76
CA ASP A 763 13.00 8.72 -9.34
C ASP A 763 14.13 9.32 -8.47
N GLY A 764 13.75 10.08 -7.43
CA GLY A 764 14.70 10.74 -6.53
C GLY A 764 15.25 12.08 -7.04
N ALA A 765 14.84 12.55 -8.22
CA ALA A 765 15.17 13.89 -8.69
C ALA A 765 14.49 14.95 -7.79
N ALA A 766 15.30 15.75 -7.09
CA ALA A 766 14.88 16.88 -6.29
C ALA A 766 15.96 17.97 -6.30
N GLY A 767 15.58 19.22 -6.04
CA GLY A 767 16.51 20.35 -6.02
C GLY A 767 17.28 20.50 -7.34
N GLU A 768 18.61 20.57 -7.27
CA GLU A 768 19.48 20.76 -8.44
C GLU A 768 19.36 19.62 -9.48
N ALA A 769 19.11 18.39 -9.04
CA ALA A 769 18.92 17.26 -9.96
C ALA A 769 17.66 17.43 -10.82
N LEU A 770 16.59 17.97 -10.23
CA LEU A 770 15.36 18.28 -10.97
C LEU A 770 15.60 19.43 -11.96
N ALA A 771 16.26 20.50 -11.53
CA ALA A 771 16.60 21.62 -12.41
C ALA A 771 17.48 21.19 -13.60
N ASN A 772 18.45 20.30 -13.39
CA ASN A 772 19.30 19.75 -14.45
C ASN A 772 18.49 18.91 -15.44
N PHE A 773 17.57 18.08 -14.94
CA PHE A 773 16.66 17.30 -15.76
C PHE A 773 15.79 18.21 -16.63
N VAL A 774 15.17 19.24 -16.04
CA VAL A 774 14.33 20.22 -16.74
C VAL A 774 15.11 20.91 -17.87
N ARG A 775 16.35 21.36 -17.63
CA ARG A 775 17.18 21.98 -18.69
C ARG A 775 17.52 21.02 -19.82
N THR A 776 17.86 19.77 -19.49
CA THR A 776 18.19 18.73 -20.47
C THR A 776 16.97 18.38 -21.31
N LEU A 777 15.82 18.22 -20.66
CA LEU A 777 14.54 17.93 -21.30
C LEU A 777 14.13 19.06 -22.25
N HIS A 778 14.23 20.31 -21.82
CA HIS A 778 13.92 21.47 -22.65
C HIS A 778 14.76 21.51 -23.93
N ALA A 779 16.08 21.30 -23.81
CA ALA A 779 16.97 21.26 -24.98
C ALA A 779 16.64 20.10 -25.93
N ALA A 780 16.32 18.91 -25.40
CA ALA A 780 15.97 17.74 -26.18
C ALA A 780 14.64 17.92 -26.95
N LEU A 781 13.62 18.49 -26.31
CA LEU A 781 12.32 18.79 -26.94
C LEU A 781 12.47 19.81 -28.08
N LEU A 782 13.24 20.89 -27.85
CA LEU A 782 13.51 21.88 -28.90
C LEU A 782 14.22 21.27 -30.11
N ALA A 783 15.19 20.38 -29.88
CA ALA A 783 15.92 19.71 -30.95
C ALA A 783 14.99 18.77 -31.75
N ALA A 784 14.22 17.93 -31.07
CA ALA A 784 13.29 16.99 -31.70
C ALA A 784 12.16 17.68 -32.47
N ALA A 785 11.68 18.83 -31.99
CA ALA A 785 10.66 19.60 -32.68
C ALA A 785 11.17 20.30 -33.95
N ARG A 786 12.46 20.71 -33.99
CA ARG A 786 13.04 21.38 -35.16
C ARG A 786 13.35 20.44 -36.30
N GLU A 787 13.98 19.31 -36.00
CA GLU A 787 14.48 18.39 -37.02
C GLU A 787 14.26 16.94 -36.58
N LYS A 788 14.13 16.05 -37.57
CA LYS A 788 14.04 14.62 -37.30
C LYS A 788 15.39 14.11 -36.75
N PRO A 789 15.41 13.46 -35.57
CA PRO A 789 16.64 12.89 -35.03
C PRO A 789 17.28 11.88 -35.99
N VAL A 790 18.61 11.94 -36.13
CA VAL A 790 19.40 11.06 -37.02
C VAL A 790 19.49 9.64 -36.46
N GLU A 791 19.55 9.50 -35.14
CA GLU A 791 19.60 8.21 -34.44
C GLU A 791 18.43 8.05 -33.46
N PRO A 792 17.96 6.81 -33.22
CA PRO A 792 16.99 6.53 -32.17
C PRO A 792 17.51 6.99 -30.80
N PRO A 793 16.62 7.39 -29.87
CA PRO A 793 17.02 7.81 -28.55
C PRO A 793 17.71 6.66 -27.80
N ALA A 794 18.79 6.98 -27.07
CA ALA A 794 19.43 6.03 -26.16
C ALA A 794 18.51 5.76 -24.95
N LEU A 795 17.64 4.77 -25.07
CA LEU A 795 16.72 4.38 -24.01
C LEU A 795 17.51 3.71 -22.87
N GLY A 796 17.81 4.48 -21.82
CA GLY A 796 18.48 3.98 -20.63
C GLY A 796 17.74 2.81 -20.00
N ARG A 797 18.46 1.71 -19.73
CA ARG A 797 17.91 0.58 -18.98
C ARG A 797 17.74 1.01 -17.51
N ARG A 798 16.51 1.17 -17.03
CA ARG A 798 16.26 1.46 -15.60
C ARG A 798 16.82 0.32 -14.75
N ILE A 799 17.91 0.56 -14.03
CA ILE A 799 18.47 -0.39 -13.07
C ILE A 799 17.46 -0.52 -11.92
N GLY A 800 16.94 -1.74 -11.70
CA GLY A 800 15.93 -1.99 -10.66
C GLY A 800 14.48 -1.79 -11.11
N ASP A 801 14.19 -1.80 -12.42
CA ASP A 801 12.82 -1.70 -12.94
C ASP A 801 11.93 -2.87 -12.45
N ARG A 802 11.22 -2.66 -11.32
CA ARG A 802 10.38 -3.65 -10.61
C ARG A 802 9.20 -4.14 -11.45
N ARG A 803 8.91 -3.38 -12.50
CA ARG A 803 7.81 -3.52 -13.46
C ARG A 803 7.93 -4.79 -14.31
N ALA A 804 9.15 -5.27 -14.51
CA ALA A 804 9.45 -6.49 -15.27
C ALA A 804 8.83 -7.77 -14.68
N ILE A 805 8.41 -7.74 -13.42
CA ILE A 805 7.87 -8.88 -12.67
C ILE A 805 6.37 -9.06 -12.95
N PHE A 806 5.70 -8.01 -13.40
CA PHE A 806 4.29 -8.05 -13.76
C PHE A 806 4.10 -8.48 -15.21
N SER A 807 3.20 -9.44 -15.43
CA SER A 807 2.78 -9.85 -16.77
C SER A 807 1.50 -9.10 -17.11
N VAL A 808 1.60 -8.13 -18.02
CA VAL A 808 0.45 -7.44 -18.62
C VAL A 808 0.28 -7.96 -20.05
N PRO A 809 -0.78 -8.76 -20.35
CA PRO A 809 -1.04 -9.19 -21.71
C PRO A 809 -1.24 -7.99 -22.63
N PRO A 810 -0.58 -7.94 -23.79
CA PRO A 810 -0.80 -6.87 -24.76
C PRO A 810 -2.20 -7.00 -25.37
N VAL A 811 -2.89 -5.87 -25.49
CA VAL A 811 -4.22 -5.80 -26.12
C VAL A 811 -4.20 -4.59 -27.05
N VAL A 812 -4.69 -4.78 -28.28
CA VAL A 812 -4.95 -3.68 -29.20
C VAL A 812 -6.41 -3.78 -29.62
N ARG A 813 -7.14 -2.65 -29.61
CA ARG A 813 -8.54 -2.58 -30.02
C ARG A 813 -8.71 -1.44 -31.02
N LEU A 814 -9.39 -1.75 -32.11
CA LEU A 814 -9.80 -0.77 -33.12
C LEU A 814 -11.25 -0.36 -32.84
N ALA A 815 -11.52 0.94 -32.79
CA ALA A 815 -12.82 1.50 -32.51
C ALA A 815 -13.21 2.51 -33.61
N PRO A 816 -13.57 2.04 -34.82
CA PRO A 816 -13.90 2.91 -35.95
C PRO A 816 -15.14 3.78 -35.70
N GLU A 817 -16.07 3.34 -34.85
CA GLU A 817 -17.30 4.08 -34.53
C GLU A 817 -17.11 5.13 -33.43
N ALA A 818 -15.91 5.21 -32.82
CA ALA A 818 -15.66 6.09 -31.67
C ALA A 818 -15.35 7.54 -32.04
N SER A 819 -15.14 7.84 -33.33
CA SER A 819 -14.97 9.18 -33.86
C SER A 819 -15.49 9.25 -35.29
N ASP A 820 -16.09 10.37 -35.67
CA ASP A 820 -16.58 10.59 -37.03
C ASP A 820 -15.45 10.94 -38.01
N THR A 821 -14.29 11.37 -37.49
CA THR A 821 -13.19 11.95 -38.30
C THR A 821 -11.91 11.12 -38.29
N ALA A 822 -11.77 10.15 -37.37
CA ALA A 822 -10.55 9.36 -37.22
C ALA A 822 -10.82 7.88 -36.86
N LEU A 823 -9.86 7.01 -37.15
CA LEU A 823 -9.82 5.66 -36.60
C LEU A 823 -9.22 5.72 -35.20
N VAL A 824 -10.00 5.38 -34.17
CA VAL A 824 -9.47 5.31 -32.80
C VAL A 824 -8.85 3.94 -32.54
N VAL A 825 -7.60 3.92 -32.09
CA VAL A 825 -6.84 2.71 -31.75
C VAL A 825 -6.40 2.75 -30.30
N GLU A 826 -6.89 1.81 -29.50
CA GLU A 826 -6.49 1.63 -28.11
C GLU A 826 -5.40 0.55 -28.01
N ALA A 827 -4.24 0.89 -27.48
CA ALA A 827 -3.13 0.01 -27.21
C ALA A 827 -2.89 -0.10 -25.70
N GLU A 828 -2.96 -1.31 -25.15
CA GLU A 828 -2.75 -1.59 -23.74
C GLU A 828 -1.64 -2.62 -23.55
N GLY A 829 -0.72 -2.37 -22.63
CA GLY A 829 0.33 -3.32 -22.33
C GLY A 829 1.23 -2.87 -21.19
N ARG A 830 2.33 -3.60 -20.97
CA ARG A 830 3.26 -3.29 -19.88
C ARG A 830 4.01 -1.99 -20.17
N ASP A 831 3.88 -1.01 -19.28
CA ASP A 831 4.65 0.23 -19.31
C ASP A 831 6.15 -0.07 -19.16
N ARG A 832 6.96 0.66 -19.93
CA ARG A 832 8.42 0.53 -19.95
C ARG A 832 9.06 1.78 -20.57
N PRO A 833 10.33 2.07 -20.23
CA PRO A 833 11.03 3.22 -20.83
C PRO A 833 10.95 3.20 -22.36
N GLY A 834 10.51 4.32 -22.94
CA GLY A 834 10.35 4.47 -24.39
C GLY A 834 9.16 3.75 -25.01
N LEU A 835 8.20 3.22 -24.24
CA LEU A 835 7.02 2.56 -24.83
C LEU A 835 6.25 3.48 -25.78
N LEU A 836 5.92 4.70 -25.36
CA LEU A 836 5.21 5.67 -26.19
C LEU A 836 5.98 5.97 -27.48
N TYR A 837 7.30 6.16 -27.40
CA TYR A 837 8.19 6.31 -28.57
C TYR A 837 8.06 5.12 -29.52
N ASN A 838 8.10 3.89 -29.00
CA ASN A 838 8.01 2.69 -29.83
C ASN A 838 6.63 2.56 -30.52
N LEU A 839 5.53 2.87 -29.81
CA LEU A 839 4.17 2.79 -30.37
C LEU A 839 3.96 3.85 -31.45
N THR A 840 4.32 5.11 -31.16
CA THR A 840 4.19 6.23 -32.10
C THR A 840 5.14 6.10 -33.30
N SER A 841 6.35 5.57 -33.12
CA SER A 841 7.26 5.24 -34.23
C SER A 841 6.69 4.15 -35.13
N ALA A 842 6.13 3.09 -34.52
CA ALA A 842 5.48 2.02 -35.27
C ALA A 842 4.28 2.50 -36.11
N LEU A 843 3.54 3.51 -35.62
CA LEU A 843 2.47 4.16 -36.39
C LEU A 843 3.05 5.04 -37.52
N ALA A 844 4.07 5.84 -37.22
CA ALA A 844 4.72 6.70 -38.22
C ALA A 844 5.34 5.89 -39.38
N GLU A 845 5.91 4.71 -39.11
CA GLU A 845 6.44 3.78 -40.12
C GLU A 845 5.36 3.24 -41.07
N LEU A 846 4.10 3.18 -40.62
CA LEU A 846 2.96 2.78 -41.44
C LEU A 846 2.39 3.94 -42.26
N GLY A 847 2.95 5.15 -42.14
CA GLY A 847 2.53 6.34 -42.89
C GLY A 847 1.20 6.95 -42.44
N VAL A 848 0.71 6.59 -41.24
CA VAL A 848 -0.51 7.19 -40.66
C VAL A 848 -0.16 8.41 -39.81
N GLN A 849 -1.07 9.39 -39.80
CA GLN A 849 -0.95 10.58 -38.97
C GLN A 849 -1.72 10.42 -37.66
N ILE A 850 -1.15 10.93 -36.57
CA ILE A 850 -1.78 10.97 -35.25
C ILE A 850 -2.33 12.38 -35.07
N ASN A 851 -3.63 12.57 -35.28
CA ASN A 851 -4.26 13.88 -35.11
C ASN A 851 -4.50 14.22 -33.63
N SER A 852 -4.73 13.19 -32.82
CA SER A 852 -4.83 13.30 -31.36
C SER A 852 -4.33 12.02 -30.71
N ALA A 853 -3.77 12.14 -29.52
CA ALA A 853 -3.39 11.02 -28.69
C ALA A 853 -3.75 11.30 -27.23
N HIS A 854 -4.23 10.27 -26.54
CA HIS A 854 -4.47 10.31 -25.10
C HIS A 854 -3.72 9.15 -24.47
N ILE A 855 -2.71 9.49 -23.68
CA ILE A 855 -1.78 8.53 -23.10
C ILE A 855 -2.01 8.51 -21.60
N ALA A 856 -2.22 7.33 -21.03
CA ALA A 856 -2.42 7.19 -19.60
C ALA A 856 -1.67 5.97 -19.08
N THR A 857 -0.88 6.16 -18.03
CA THR A 857 -0.21 5.06 -17.34
C THR A 857 -0.87 4.75 -16.01
N TYR A 858 -1.38 3.52 -15.86
CA TYR A 858 -1.96 2.98 -14.63
C TYR A 858 -1.10 1.84 -14.10
N GLY A 859 -0.30 2.10 -13.10
CA GLY A 859 0.54 1.08 -12.52
C GLY A 859 1.70 0.77 -13.43
N GLU A 860 1.67 -0.48 -13.82
CA GLU A 860 2.57 -1.14 -14.73
C GLU A 860 1.99 -1.25 -16.13
N ARG A 861 0.81 -0.66 -16.33
CA ARG A 861 0.02 -0.77 -17.54
C ARG A 861 -0.07 0.59 -18.21
N ALA A 862 0.44 0.69 -19.42
CA ALA A 862 0.13 1.79 -20.32
C ALA A 862 -1.20 1.49 -21.02
N VAL A 863 -2.00 2.53 -21.21
CA VAL A 863 -3.29 2.54 -21.88
C VAL A 863 -3.29 3.79 -22.76
N ASP A 864 -3.02 3.57 -24.03
CA ASP A 864 -2.75 4.62 -24.99
C ASP A 864 -3.83 4.58 -26.06
N ALA A 865 -4.47 5.72 -26.35
CA ALA A 865 -5.46 5.86 -27.40
C ALA A 865 -4.93 6.83 -28.46
N PHE A 866 -4.93 6.41 -29.73
CA PHE A 866 -4.47 7.20 -30.87
C PHE A 866 -5.62 7.42 -31.85
N TYR A 867 -5.83 8.67 -32.27
CA TYR A 867 -6.78 9.08 -33.29
C TYR A 867 -6.03 9.19 -34.62
N LEU A 868 -6.23 8.20 -35.48
CA LEU A 868 -5.44 8.01 -36.70
C LEU A 868 -6.19 8.47 -37.95
N GLN A 869 -5.48 9.19 -38.80
CA GLN A 869 -5.94 9.60 -40.13
C GLN A 869 -4.93 9.18 -41.21
N THR A 870 -5.38 9.17 -42.47
CA THR A 870 -4.48 9.05 -43.62
C THR A 870 -3.56 10.26 -43.71
N ALA A 871 -2.54 10.22 -44.58
CA ALA A 871 -1.66 11.36 -44.80
C ALA A 871 -2.39 12.59 -45.37
N GLU A 872 -3.56 12.36 -45.98
CA GLU A 872 -4.45 13.37 -46.53
C GLU A 872 -5.46 13.90 -45.50
N GLY A 873 -5.41 13.44 -44.23
CA GLY A 873 -6.32 13.86 -43.16
C GLY A 873 -7.69 13.18 -43.18
N GLU A 874 -7.85 12.10 -43.94
CA GLU A 874 -9.12 11.34 -44.02
C GLU A 874 -9.20 10.24 -42.95
N LYS A 875 -10.42 9.85 -42.59
CA LYS A 875 -10.66 8.73 -41.68
C LYS A 875 -10.19 7.40 -42.31
N ILE A 876 -9.51 6.57 -41.53
CA ILE A 876 -8.98 5.28 -42.01
C ILE A 876 -10.06 4.19 -42.00
N ASP A 877 -10.68 3.95 -43.15
CA ASP A 877 -11.66 2.85 -43.35
C ASP A 877 -11.07 1.59 -44.02
N ASP A 878 -9.84 1.65 -44.54
CA ASP A 878 -9.19 0.49 -45.15
C ASP A 878 -8.87 -0.60 -44.12
N ARG A 879 -9.62 -1.71 -44.21
CA ARG A 879 -9.45 -2.89 -43.33
C ARG A 879 -8.04 -3.51 -43.38
N ARG A 880 -7.32 -3.41 -44.51
CA ARG A 880 -5.95 -3.95 -44.61
C ARG A 880 -4.98 -3.13 -43.79
N LEU A 881 -5.10 -1.79 -43.87
CA LEU A 881 -4.31 -0.87 -43.07
C LEU A 881 -4.64 -1.01 -41.58
N GLN A 882 -5.92 -1.10 -41.23
CA GLN A 882 -6.38 -1.41 -39.86
C GLN A 882 -5.72 -2.68 -39.28
N GLN A 883 -5.72 -3.79 -40.02
CA GLN A 883 -5.05 -5.03 -39.60
C GLN A 883 -3.52 -4.92 -39.54
N ALA A 884 -2.91 -4.06 -40.35
CA ALA A 884 -1.47 -3.79 -40.28
C ALA A 884 -1.12 -3.02 -39.01
N ILE A 885 -1.91 -1.99 -38.67
CA ILE A 885 -1.79 -1.21 -37.44
C ILE A 885 -1.92 -2.14 -36.21
N GLU A 886 -2.98 -2.95 -36.15
CA GLU A 886 -3.22 -3.86 -35.02
C GLU A 886 -2.05 -4.82 -34.81
N ARG A 887 -1.60 -5.50 -35.88
CA ARG A 887 -0.48 -6.45 -35.80
C ARG A 887 0.83 -5.78 -35.40
N ARG A 888 1.12 -4.59 -35.93
CA ARG A 888 2.35 -3.86 -35.62
C ARG A 888 2.37 -3.43 -34.15
N LEU A 889 1.28 -2.86 -33.64
CA LEU A 889 1.18 -2.44 -32.25
C LEU A 889 1.22 -3.64 -31.28
N LEU A 890 0.57 -4.76 -31.60
CA LEU A 890 0.65 -5.99 -30.79
C LEU A 890 2.09 -6.52 -30.70
N ALA A 891 2.82 -6.53 -31.83
CA ALA A 891 4.23 -6.93 -31.84
C ALA A 891 5.07 -5.99 -30.97
N THR A 892 4.91 -4.67 -31.14
CA THR A 892 5.59 -3.66 -30.33
C THR A 892 5.31 -3.86 -28.85
N LEU A 893 4.06 -4.08 -28.43
CA LEU A 893 3.73 -4.32 -27.03
C LEU A 893 4.35 -5.64 -26.50
N GLY A 894 4.47 -6.66 -27.35
CA GLY A 894 4.99 -8.00 -27.06
C GLY A 894 6.51 -8.13 -26.89
N ASP A 895 7.32 -7.25 -27.50
CA ASP A 895 8.80 -7.31 -27.50
C ASP A 895 9.47 -7.22 -26.10
N GLY A 896 8.68 -7.02 -25.04
CA GLY A 896 9.15 -7.06 -23.64
C GLY A 896 8.78 -8.31 -22.84
N VAL A 897 7.95 -9.22 -23.37
CA VAL A 897 7.43 -10.39 -22.64
C VAL A 897 8.35 -11.59 -22.88
N LYS A 898 9.38 -11.77 -22.05
CA LYS A 898 9.98 -13.10 -21.91
C LYS A 898 8.94 -14.00 -21.24
N THR A 899 8.31 -14.89 -22.00
CA THR A 899 7.44 -15.92 -21.46
C THR A 899 8.24 -16.71 -20.42
N PRO A 900 7.78 -16.85 -19.16
CA PRO A 900 8.42 -17.81 -18.26
C PRO A 900 8.35 -19.19 -18.91
N PRO A 901 9.39 -20.03 -18.76
CA PRO A 901 9.36 -21.37 -19.33
C PRO A 901 8.10 -22.07 -18.81
N LYS A 902 7.30 -22.64 -19.74
CA LYS A 902 6.18 -23.50 -19.37
C LYS A 902 6.71 -24.49 -18.35
N ALA A 903 6.16 -24.48 -17.14
CA ALA A 903 6.37 -25.56 -16.19
C ALA A 903 6.01 -26.85 -16.92
N ALA A 904 6.99 -27.74 -17.08
CA ALA A 904 6.73 -29.08 -17.54
C ALA A 904 5.68 -29.68 -16.59
N SER A 905 4.61 -30.19 -17.19
CA SER A 905 3.44 -30.81 -16.56
C SER A 905 3.77 -31.79 -15.45
#